data_AF-A0A7X7ABS7-F1
#
_entry.id   AF-A0A7X7ABS7-F1
#
_cell.length_a   1.000
_cell.length_b   1.000
_cell.length_c   1.000
_cell.angle_alpha   90.00
_cell.angle_beta   90.00
_cell.angle_gamma   90.00
#
_symmetry.space_group_name_H-M   'P 1'
#
loop_
_entity.id
_entity.type
_entity.pdbx_description
1 polymer ?
#
loop_
_entity_poly.entity_id
_entity_poly.type
_entity_poly.pdbx_seq_one_letter_code
_entity_poly.pdbx_strand_id
1 'polypeptide(L)'
;TTSTIDQGVALKENDEVLLEAVFHILINGTAQFVDGSSEGAAVRFAKGVDVSGLVPNTKYMILATKAADYNGLKQFNGIAYKEIEGGAPIVPIKYTGALSNTELAKLLNNIIAVEDLTVSVAPVVSSTGVLTYTLKNAAGDSMAVREHQTNAAAINAILALDLKVGDKVNVTSIVISWFNAPQFINGFLEKVTLDPVVEFNNSVTRLENSLPETDTVIYRDFELPTTFENLAIVWTVVEGEAALSLEGGKATITRLAEPTTVKLSGAVKEGDHEATVTVQVVIAKEGEEEPLPSIAEIFAKPKDTEVSFRGVVSGFTAYNSEFKNYDKVWLEDETGSITVYRGTFPSDLAVGDKYLVSGKMADFSGLVQVAQGSTLTLVNRGNALIDSKTITDLSTLKATDQASRINLSGEVVSVSATGREMVVKVGEKNITVRTTSDLVTDPINAKLLEGIVGQTVNLKDIHVDWHNGAQLLPTVASQIEFIKVEDDELVHMAIVQLIEQFKDKSFEMETAVELPTKLLGVDLVWTIDPENAIKDGKWMTVTEDTNITLSVVGTLNDAEDSSGNMTVTIKIPVEGQTYKETFNSITVADLTGYSGSYKFDGVGGSKWDIVARTNMDAYAIDKQGFILRQSSDNGYIKVTLANGFLAFSFEYRKSWTGANAREYKVDITNNGVTVTYDIPKFGAGSGAQDNIYTWNYDGPALTGEVVVKIYTVGASGNQATFDNFTWTE
;
A
#
# COMPACT_ATOMS: atom_id res chain seq x y z
N THR A 1 -11.26 -51.14 -28.49
CA THR A 1 -9.91 -51.72 -28.42
C THR A 1 -9.07 -50.82 -27.55
N THR A 2 -8.15 -51.37 -26.76
CA THR A 2 -7.22 -50.55 -25.99
C THR A 2 -6.20 -49.91 -26.93
N SER A 3 -5.79 -48.68 -26.60
CA SER A 3 -4.75 -47.93 -27.31
C SER A 3 -3.49 -47.88 -26.44
N THR A 4 -2.33 -47.83 -27.07
CA THR A 4 -1.10 -47.46 -26.35
C THR A 4 -1.11 -45.97 -26.01
N ILE A 5 -0.26 -45.55 -25.08
CA ILE A 5 -0.11 -44.13 -24.72
C ILE A 5 0.35 -43.31 -25.93
N ASP A 6 1.31 -43.79 -26.72
CA ASP A 6 1.78 -43.10 -27.93
C ASP A 6 0.63 -42.88 -28.94
N GLN A 7 -0.26 -43.87 -29.10
CA GLN A 7 -1.46 -43.75 -29.92
C GLN A 7 -2.44 -42.72 -29.35
N GLY A 8 -2.65 -42.72 -28.03
CA GLY A 8 -3.52 -41.78 -27.34
C GLY A 8 -3.01 -40.33 -27.42
N VAL A 9 -1.70 -40.13 -27.33
CA VAL A 9 -1.05 -38.82 -27.48
C VAL A 9 -1.25 -38.24 -28.89
N ALA A 10 -1.27 -39.09 -29.91
CA ALA A 10 -1.45 -38.68 -31.30
C ALA A 10 -2.90 -38.32 -31.69
N LEU A 11 -3.87 -38.54 -30.79
CA LEU A 11 -5.27 -38.18 -31.00
C LEU A 11 -5.48 -36.65 -30.99
N LYS A 12 -6.62 -36.20 -31.52
CA LYS A 12 -7.01 -34.79 -31.43
C LYS A 12 -7.59 -34.49 -30.05
N GLU A 13 -7.55 -33.22 -29.66
CA GLU A 13 -8.19 -32.78 -28.43
C GLU A 13 -9.68 -33.19 -28.39
N ASN A 14 -10.11 -33.69 -27.24
CA ASN A 14 -11.43 -34.23 -26.93
C ASN A 14 -11.76 -35.60 -27.54
N ASP A 15 -10.87 -36.20 -28.34
CA ASP A 15 -11.05 -37.60 -28.75
C ASP A 15 -10.99 -38.52 -27.51
N GLU A 16 -11.93 -39.45 -27.42
CA GLU A 16 -11.95 -40.47 -26.37
C GLU A 16 -10.89 -41.54 -26.61
N VAL A 17 -10.26 -41.99 -25.54
CA VAL A 17 -9.27 -43.05 -25.55
C VAL A 17 -9.46 -43.99 -24.37
N LEU A 18 -9.24 -45.28 -24.63
CA LEU A 18 -9.19 -46.31 -23.60
C LEU A 18 -7.74 -46.80 -23.49
N LEU A 19 -7.06 -46.37 -22.43
CA LEU A 19 -5.66 -46.72 -22.17
C LEU A 19 -5.58 -47.91 -21.22
N GLU A 20 -4.57 -48.74 -21.42
CA GLU A 20 -4.20 -49.83 -20.50
C GLU A 20 -2.78 -49.57 -20.01
N ALA A 21 -2.66 -49.04 -18.79
CA ALA A 21 -1.39 -48.51 -18.29
C ALA A 21 -1.20 -48.76 -16.79
N VAL A 22 0.05 -48.79 -16.34
CA VAL A 22 0.46 -48.97 -14.95
C VAL A 22 0.56 -47.62 -14.26
N PHE A 23 -0.12 -47.47 -13.13
CA PHE A 23 -0.04 -46.25 -12.32
C PHE A 23 1.29 -46.18 -11.58
N HIS A 24 1.95 -45.03 -11.66
CA HIS A 24 3.19 -44.77 -10.94
C HIS A 24 2.96 -43.92 -9.69
N ILE A 25 2.48 -42.69 -9.86
CA ILE A 25 2.32 -41.73 -8.77
C ILE A 25 1.28 -40.64 -9.09
N LEU A 26 0.73 -40.03 -8.04
CA LEU A 26 -0.13 -38.85 -8.10
C LEU A 26 0.66 -37.58 -7.74
N ILE A 27 0.69 -36.60 -8.65
CA ILE A 27 1.42 -35.33 -8.47
C ILE A 27 0.46 -34.17 -8.65
N ASN A 28 0.21 -33.40 -7.59
CA ASN A 28 -0.70 -32.24 -7.60
C ASN A 28 -2.09 -32.56 -8.21
N GLY A 29 -2.62 -33.76 -7.93
CA GLY A 29 -3.89 -34.22 -8.48
C GLY A 29 -3.84 -34.78 -9.92
N THR A 30 -2.65 -34.87 -10.52
CA THR A 30 -2.43 -35.49 -11.84
C THR A 30 -1.74 -36.84 -11.66
N ALA A 31 -2.40 -37.91 -12.11
CA ALA A 31 -1.90 -39.28 -12.01
C ALA A 31 -0.98 -39.60 -13.20
N GLN A 32 0.20 -40.14 -12.93
CA GLN A 32 1.18 -40.53 -13.94
C GLN A 32 1.07 -42.02 -14.23
N PHE A 33 0.96 -42.37 -15.51
CA PHE A 33 0.85 -43.76 -15.99
C PHE A 33 1.87 -44.07 -17.07
N VAL A 34 2.30 -45.34 -17.13
CA VAL A 34 3.21 -45.86 -18.16
C VAL A 34 2.72 -47.21 -18.68
N ASP A 35 2.92 -47.51 -19.97
CA ASP A 35 2.52 -48.79 -20.59
C ASP A 35 3.66 -49.47 -21.37
N GLY A 36 4.90 -48.96 -21.23
CA GLY A 36 6.06 -49.41 -22.00
C GLY A 36 6.23 -48.72 -23.36
N SER A 37 5.35 -47.78 -23.69
CA SER A 37 5.52 -46.86 -24.84
C SER A 37 6.68 -45.89 -24.64
N SER A 38 6.99 -45.10 -25.68
CA SER A 38 8.01 -44.06 -25.59
C SER A 38 7.60 -42.92 -24.67
N GLU A 39 6.31 -42.56 -24.63
CA GLU A 39 5.76 -41.57 -23.72
C GLU A 39 4.94 -42.21 -22.59
N GLY A 40 4.81 -41.48 -21.47
CA GLY A 40 3.84 -41.76 -20.42
C GLY A 40 2.58 -40.88 -20.53
N ALA A 41 1.62 -41.11 -19.65
CA ALA A 41 0.36 -40.37 -19.62
C ALA A 41 0.18 -39.62 -18.30
N ALA A 42 0.12 -38.30 -18.38
CA ALA A 42 -0.37 -37.45 -17.29
C ALA A 42 -1.90 -37.36 -17.37
N VAL A 43 -2.60 -38.01 -16.44
CA VAL A 43 -4.06 -38.09 -16.43
C VAL A 43 -4.61 -37.27 -15.27
N ARG A 44 -5.39 -36.23 -15.57
CA ARG A 44 -6.11 -35.44 -14.58
C ARG A 44 -7.57 -35.89 -14.55
N PHE A 45 -7.97 -36.55 -13.47
CA PHE A 45 -9.33 -37.06 -13.35
C PHE A 45 -10.35 -35.95 -13.07
N ALA A 46 -11.55 -36.10 -13.64
CA ALA A 46 -12.66 -35.18 -13.44
C ALA A 46 -13.07 -35.07 -11.96
N LYS A 47 -13.61 -33.92 -11.57
CA LYS A 47 -14.09 -33.67 -10.21
C LYS A 47 -15.17 -34.70 -9.85
N GLY A 48 -14.91 -35.51 -8.82
CA GLY A 48 -15.82 -36.56 -8.35
C GLY A 48 -15.33 -37.99 -8.63
N VAL A 49 -14.28 -38.18 -9.43
CA VAL A 49 -13.58 -39.46 -9.52
C VAL A 49 -12.64 -39.57 -8.32
N ASP A 50 -12.87 -40.57 -7.47
CA ASP A 50 -11.97 -40.87 -6.35
C ASP A 50 -10.69 -41.50 -6.89
N VAL A 51 -9.55 -40.82 -6.70
CA VAL A 51 -8.22 -41.31 -7.09
C VAL A 51 -7.42 -41.86 -5.91
N SER A 52 -7.98 -41.86 -4.70
CA SER A 52 -7.31 -42.38 -3.51
C SER A 52 -7.11 -43.90 -3.56
N GLY A 53 -7.88 -44.59 -4.42
CA GLY A 53 -7.73 -46.03 -4.69
C GLY A 53 -6.64 -46.39 -5.69
N LEU A 54 -5.91 -45.42 -6.27
CA LEU A 54 -4.80 -45.71 -7.17
C LEU A 54 -3.58 -46.18 -6.38
N VAL A 55 -3.22 -47.45 -6.57
CA VAL A 55 -2.05 -48.11 -5.95
C VAL A 55 -0.87 -48.12 -6.92
N PRO A 56 0.31 -47.57 -6.56
CA PRO A 56 1.51 -47.62 -7.40
C PRO A 56 1.85 -49.03 -7.88
N ASN A 57 2.41 -49.14 -9.08
CA ASN A 57 2.74 -50.40 -9.76
C ASN A 57 1.53 -51.30 -10.05
N THR A 58 0.31 -50.76 -10.08
CA THR A 58 -0.89 -51.52 -10.43
C THR A 58 -1.39 -51.13 -11.82
N LYS A 59 -1.88 -52.11 -12.59
CA LYS A 59 -2.31 -51.91 -13.97
C LYS A 59 -3.80 -51.57 -14.03
N TYR A 60 -4.12 -50.50 -14.75
CA TYR A 60 -5.47 -49.95 -14.87
C TYR A 60 -5.91 -49.84 -16.32
N MET A 61 -7.21 -50.00 -16.51
CA MET A 61 -7.92 -49.54 -17.68
C MET A 61 -8.42 -48.13 -17.40
N ILE A 62 -8.10 -47.18 -18.27
CA ILE A 62 -8.38 -45.75 -18.06
C ILE A 62 -9.20 -45.26 -19.24
N LEU A 63 -10.42 -44.82 -18.97
CA LEU A 63 -11.23 -44.08 -19.93
C LEU A 63 -10.93 -42.59 -19.75
N ALA A 64 -10.46 -41.95 -20.82
CA ALA A 64 -10.10 -40.54 -20.79
C ALA A 64 -10.39 -39.87 -22.14
N THR A 65 -10.31 -38.55 -22.19
CA THR A 65 -10.19 -37.80 -23.44
C THR A 65 -8.82 -37.15 -23.55
N LYS A 66 -8.29 -37.03 -24.77
CA LYS A 66 -7.06 -36.23 -25.00
C LYS A 66 -7.36 -34.78 -24.64
N ALA A 67 -6.59 -34.21 -23.72
CA ALA A 67 -6.73 -32.80 -23.35
C ALA A 67 -5.81 -31.93 -24.22
N ALA A 68 -6.05 -30.61 -24.21
CA ALA A 68 -5.08 -29.66 -24.72
C ALA A 68 -3.74 -29.79 -23.97
N ASP A 69 -2.64 -29.61 -24.70
CA ASP A 69 -1.32 -29.57 -24.08
C ASP A 69 -1.22 -28.35 -23.16
N TYR A 70 -0.76 -28.56 -21.94
CA TYR A 70 -0.68 -27.51 -20.93
C TYR A 70 0.78 -27.15 -20.67
N ASN A 71 1.19 -25.98 -21.15
CA ASN A 71 2.57 -25.50 -21.06
C ASN A 71 3.60 -26.52 -21.58
N GLY A 72 3.26 -27.29 -22.62
CA GLY A 72 4.09 -28.36 -23.19
C GLY A 72 3.86 -29.76 -22.60
N LEU A 73 3.08 -29.87 -21.52
CA LEU A 73 2.68 -31.17 -20.95
C LEU A 73 1.56 -31.80 -21.78
N LYS A 74 1.84 -32.98 -22.34
CA LYS A 74 0.83 -33.83 -22.97
C LYS A 74 0.02 -34.53 -21.89
N GLN A 75 -1.28 -34.25 -21.83
CA GLN A 75 -2.14 -34.74 -20.74
C GLN A 75 -3.50 -35.26 -21.25
N PHE A 76 -4.21 -35.95 -20.36
CA PHE A 76 -5.53 -36.52 -20.58
C PHE A 76 -6.51 -36.09 -19.48
N ASN A 77 -7.79 -35.92 -19.83
CA ASN A 77 -8.86 -35.73 -18.87
C ASN A 77 -9.47 -37.11 -18.52
N GLY A 78 -9.15 -37.64 -17.35
CA GLY A 78 -9.63 -38.94 -16.89
C GLY A 78 -11.12 -38.91 -16.54
N ILE A 79 -11.89 -39.81 -17.13
CA ILE A 79 -13.34 -39.96 -16.91
C ILE A 79 -13.60 -41.06 -15.87
N ALA A 80 -12.96 -42.21 -16.03
CA ALA A 80 -13.08 -43.34 -15.14
C ALA A 80 -11.85 -44.23 -15.25
N TYR A 81 -11.60 -45.04 -14.22
CA TYR A 81 -10.59 -46.09 -14.28
C TYR A 81 -11.10 -47.37 -13.62
N LYS A 82 -10.50 -48.50 -13.99
CA LYS A 82 -10.76 -49.81 -13.40
C LYS A 82 -9.46 -50.58 -13.29
N GLU A 83 -9.17 -51.10 -12.11
CA GLU A 83 -8.05 -52.01 -11.90
C GLU A 83 -8.24 -53.28 -12.75
N ILE A 84 -7.18 -53.70 -13.45
CA ILE A 84 -7.18 -54.90 -14.28
C ILE A 84 -6.44 -56.02 -13.55
N GLU A 85 -5.23 -55.73 -13.08
CA GLU A 85 -4.32 -56.70 -12.48
C GLU A 85 -3.35 -55.99 -11.52
N GLY A 86 -3.09 -56.61 -10.36
CA GLY A 86 -1.99 -56.22 -9.48
C GLY A 86 -0.66 -56.36 -10.22
N GLY A 87 0.10 -55.27 -10.36
CA GLY A 87 1.18 -55.22 -11.33
C GLY A 87 2.55 -55.65 -10.80
N ALA A 88 3.43 -55.96 -11.76
CA ALA A 88 4.87 -56.04 -11.55
C ALA A 88 5.45 -54.64 -11.35
N PRO A 89 6.58 -54.49 -10.62
CA PRO A 89 7.25 -53.21 -10.45
C PRO A 89 7.53 -52.53 -11.80
N ILE A 90 7.23 -51.23 -11.90
CA ILE A 90 7.66 -50.43 -13.05
C ILE A 90 9.19 -50.44 -13.08
N VAL A 91 9.76 -50.83 -14.22
CA VAL A 91 11.21 -50.75 -14.47
C VAL A 91 11.49 -49.46 -15.24
N PRO A 92 12.18 -48.48 -14.63
CA PRO A 92 12.55 -47.24 -15.32
C PRO A 92 13.38 -47.50 -16.58
N ILE A 93 13.16 -46.70 -17.62
CA ILE A 93 13.93 -46.78 -18.85
C ILE A 93 15.34 -46.26 -18.58
N LYS A 94 16.36 -47.11 -18.74
CA LYS A 94 17.76 -46.65 -18.68
C LYS A 94 18.02 -45.67 -19.83
N TYR A 95 18.28 -44.42 -19.50
CA TYR A 95 18.46 -43.34 -20.45
C TYR A 95 19.91 -42.86 -20.49
N THR A 96 20.53 -42.93 -21.68
CA THR A 96 21.92 -42.51 -21.93
C THR A 96 22.01 -41.41 -22.99
N GLY A 97 20.89 -40.81 -23.36
CA GLY A 97 20.83 -39.74 -24.37
C GLY A 97 21.21 -38.36 -23.81
N ALA A 98 21.21 -37.36 -24.68
CA ALA A 98 21.45 -35.96 -24.29
C ALA A 98 20.28 -35.42 -23.45
N LEU A 99 20.55 -34.68 -22.37
CA LEU A 99 19.50 -34.05 -21.55
C LEU A 99 18.95 -32.76 -22.20
N SER A 100 18.72 -32.82 -23.50
CA SER A 100 18.20 -31.70 -24.29
C SER A 100 16.68 -31.74 -24.37
N ASN A 101 16.06 -30.58 -24.58
CA ASN A 101 14.60 -30.48 -24.71
C ASN A 101 14.05 -31.38 -25.83
N THR A 102 14.77 -31.47 -26.95
CA THR A 102 14.35 -32.27 -28.11
C THR A 102 14.32 -33.77 -27.82
N GLU A 103 15.32 -34.28 -27.10
CA GLU A 103 15.39 -35.71 -26.80
C GLU A 103 14.46 -36.10 -25.65
N LEU A 104 14.34 -35.27 -24.62
CA LEU A 104 13.45 -35.55 -23.47
C LEU A 104 11.98 -35.37 -23.80
N ALA A 105 11.62 -34.53 -24.78
CA ALA A 105 10.25 -34.41 -25.28
C ALA A 105 9.69 -35.75 -25.80
N LYS A 106 10.55 -36.67 -26.27
CA LYS A 106 10.15 -38.00 -26.76
C LYS A 106 9.84 -39.00 -25.64
N LEU A 107 10.12 -38.61 -24.39
CA LEU A 107 9.94 -39.45 -23.19
C LEU A 107 9.04 -38.76 -22.16
N LEU A 108 8.22 -37.80 -22.59
CA LEU A 108 7.32 -37.04 -21.73
C LEU A 108 6.45 -37.94 -20.88
N ASN A 109 6.33 -37.62 -19.59
CA ASN A 109 5.62 -38.36 -18.55
C ASN A 109 6.10 -39.80 -18.33
N ASN A 110 7.17 -40.23 -19.00
CA ASN A 110 7.76 -41.54 -18.79
C ASN A 110 8.73 -41.50 -17.60
N ILE A 111 9.13 -42.69 -17.15
CA ILE A 111 10.01 -42.87 -15.99
C ILE A 111 11.36 -43.36 -16.47
N ILE A 112 12.41 -42.62 -16.16
CA ILE A 112 13.78 -42.94 -16.58
C ILE A 112 14.70 -43.18 -15.38
N ALA A 113 15.79 -43.90 -15.65
CA ALA A 113 16.98 -43.94 -14.81
C ALA A 113 18.16 -43.35 -15.56
N VAL A 114 18.97 -42.54 -14.88
CA VAL A 114 20.14 -41.85 -15.46
C VAL A 114 21.30 -41.97 -14.48
N GLU A 115 22.44 -42.46 -14.94
CA GLU A 115 23.64 -42.65 -14.12
C GLU A 115 24.63 -41.48 -14.29
N ASP A 116 25.57 -41.36 -13.34
CA ASP A 116 26.74 -40.47 -13.41
C ASP A 116 26.46 -38.97 -13.55
N LEU A 117 25.31 -38.51 -13.05
CA LEU A 117 24.98 -37.09 -13.02
C LEU A 117 25.77 -36.35 -11.93
N THR A 118 26.15 -35.11 -12.19
CA THR A 118 26.77 -34.20 -11.23
C THR A 118 25.76 -33.15 -10.78
N VAL A 119 25.70 -32.85 -9.49
CA VAL A 119 24.92 -31.72 -8.96
C VAL A 119 25.59 -30.41 -9.39
N SER A 120 24.93 -29.61 -10.20
CA SER A 120 25.43 -28.29 -10.65
C SER A 120 24.81 -27.12 -9.90
N VAL A 121 23.64 -27.33 -9.29
CA VAL A 121 23.00 -26.42 -8.33
C VAL A 121 22.49 -27.29 -7.18
N ALA A 122 22.83 -26.94 -5.93
CA ALA A 122 22.43 -27.73 -4.76
C ALA A 122 20.91 -27.66 -4.48
N PRO A 123 20.32 -28.66 -3.80
CA PRO A 123 18.92 -28.64 -3.39
C PRO A 123 18.58 -27.49 -2.44
N VAL A 124 17.59 -26.69 -2.83
CA VAL A 124 17.05 -25.58 -2.03
C VAL A 124 15.53 -25.70 -1.97
N VAL A 125 14.97 -25.54 -0.77
CA VAL A 125 13.52 -25.46 -0.55
C VAL A 125 13.11 -24.00 -0.49
N SER A 126 12.21 -23.57 -1.37
CA SER A 126 11.65 -22.22 -1.36
C SER A 126 10.81 -21.96 -0.11
N SER A 127 10.48 -20.69 0.15
CA SER A 127 9.50 -20.30 1.18
C SER A 127 8.11 -20.92 0.98
N THR A 128 7.80 -21.40 -0.22
CA THR A 128 6.55 -22.11 -0.56
C THR A 128 6.65 -23.63 -0.42
N GLY A 129 7.80 -24.16 0.01
CA GLY A 129 8.04 -25.59 0.22
C GLY A 129 8.42 -26.37 -1.05
N VAL A 130 8.71 -25.68 -2.16
CA VAL A 130 9.11 -26.33 -3.43
C VAL A 130 10.61 -26.58 -3.39
N LEU A 131 11.04 -27.81 -3.64
CA LEU A 131 12.47 -28.14 -3.76
C LEU A 131 12.93 -27.94 -5.22
N THR A 132 14.06 -27.28 -5.41
CA THR A 132 14.70 -27.12 -6.73
C THR A 132 16.20 -27.38 -6.67
N TYR A 133 16.73 -28.02 -7.71
CA TYR A 133 18.17 -28.19 -7.96
C TYR A 133 18.43 -28.49 -9.43
N THR A 134 19.71 -28.59 -9.81
CA THR A 134 20.10 -28.89 -11.20
C THR A 134 21.11 -30.02 -11.22
N LEU A 135 20.89 -30.98 -12.12
CA LEU A 135 21.80 -32.08 -12.41
C LEU A 135 22.44 -31.86 -13.79
N LYS A 136 23.68 -32.30 -13.96
CA LYS A 136 24.46 -32.16 -15.19
C LYS A 136 25.08 -33.50 -15.58
N ASN A 137 24.92 -33.91 -16.84
CA ASN A 137 25.57 -35.14 -17.33
C ASN A 137 27.05 -34.87 -17.71
N ALA A 138 27.79 -35.92 -18.09
CA ALA A 138 29.19 -35.80 -18.51
C ALA A 138 29.39 -34.98 -19.80
N ALA A 139 28.38 -34.91 -20.68
CA ALA A 139 28.40 -34.07 -21.88
C ALA A 139 28.17 -32.58 -21.57
N GLY A 140 27.76 -32.27 -20.34
CA GLY A 140 27.51 -30.94 -19.85
C GLY A 140 26.06 -30.45 -19.98
N ASP A 141 25.16 -31.29 -20.48
CA ASP A 141 23.73 -30.99 -20.52
C ASP A 141 23.19 -30.91 -19.09
N SER A 142 22.36 -29.90 -18.82
CA SER A 142 21.78 -29.66 -17.50
C SER A 142 20.28 -29.88 -17.49
N MET A 143 19.78 -30.44 -16.39
CA MET A 143 18.37 -30.69 -16.17
C MET A 143 17.95 -30.16 -14.80
N ALA A 144 16.92 -29.32 -14.81
CA ALA A 144 16.29 -28.86 -13.59
C ALA A 144 15.49 -30.00 -12.97
N VAL A 145 15.62 -30.14 -11.66
CA VAL A 145 14.78 -31.02 -10.86
C VAL A 145 13.92 -30.16 -9.95
N ARG A 146 12.62 -30.47 -9.91
CA ARG A 146 11.62 -29.70 -9.16
C ARG A 146 10.64 -30.62 -8.47
N GLU A 147 10.62 -30.60 -7.14
CA GLU A 147 9.61 -31.31 -6.35
C GLU A 147 8.57 -30.37 -5.79
N HIS A 148 7.30 -30.70 -6.03
CA HIS A 148 6.17 -29.94 -5.50
C HIS A 148 6.05 -30.16 -3.98
N GLN A 149 5.64 -29.13 -3.24
CA GLN A 149 5.53 -29.13 -1.77
C GLN A 149 4.58 -30.19 -1.21
N THR A 150 3.71 -30.78 -2.05
CA THR A 150 2.83 -31.89 -1.65
C THR A 150 3.55 -33.24 -1.58
N ASN A 151 4.79 -33.34 -2.08
CA ASN A 151 5.59 -34.56 -2.06
C ASN A 151 6.68 -34.51 -0.98
N ALA A 152 6.27 -34.28 0.27
CA ALA A 152 7.19 -34.11 1.40
C ALA A 152 8.13 -35.31 1.58
N ALA A 153 7.69 -36.53 1.26
CA ALA A 153 8.52 -37.73 1.37
C ALA A 153 9.73 -37.71 0.42
N ALA A 154 9.51 -37.38 -0.87
CA ALA A 154 10.60 -37.25 -1.84
C ALA A 154 11.53 -36.08 -1.47
N ILE A 155 10.98 -34.94 -1.07
CA ILE A 155 11.77 -33.78 -0.63
C ILE A 155 12.69 -34.16 0.52
N ASN A 156 12.15 -34.82 1.56
CA ASN A 156 12.92 -35.24 2.72
C ASN A 156 13.98 -36.27 2.36
N ALA A 157 13.69 -37.21 1.46
CA ALA A 157 14.66 -38.20 0.99
C ALA A 157 15.83 -37.54 0.25
N ILE A 158 15.57 -36.54 -0.61
CA ILE A 158 16.61 -35.80 -1.33
C ILE A 158 17.45 -34.95 -0.38
N LEU A 159 16.81 -34.27 0.57
CA LEU A 159 17.53 -33.47 1.57
C LEU A 159 18.40 -34.34 2.49
N ALA A 160 17.97 -35.56 2.81
CA ALA A 160 18.75 -36.50 3.62
C ALA A 160 20.04 -36.98 2.93
N LEU A 161 20.17 -36.81 1.61
CA LEU A 161 21.40 -37.13 0.88
C LEU A 161 22.49 -36.06 1.06
N ASP A 162 22.16 -34.89 1.60
CA ASP A 162 23.06 -33.74 1.79
C ASP A 162 23.88 -33.45 0.52
N LEU A 163 23.16 -33.28 -0.61
CA LEU A 163 23.77 -33.08 -1.91
C LEU A 163 24.40 -31.70 -2.04
N LYS A 164 25.69 -31.66 -2.38
CA LYS A 164 26.47 -30.45 -2.62
C LYS A 164 26.82 -30.33 -4.11
N VAL A 165 27.12 -29.12 -4.57
CA VAL A 165 27.62 -28.91 -5.94
C VAL A 165 28.89 -29.74 -6.15
N GLY A 166 28.94 -30.51 -7.24
CA GLY A 166 30.01 -31.44 -7.56
C GLY A 166 29.74 -32.89 -7.14
N ASP A 167 28.77 -33.15 -6.26
CA ASP A 167 28.38 -34.52 -5.90
C ASP A 167 27.90 -35.30 -7.11
N LYS A 168 28.26 -36.59 -7.16
CA LYS A 168 27.75 -37.52 -8.16
C LYS A 168 26.50 -38.22 -7.65
N VAL A 169 25.50 -38.34 -8.50
CA VAL A 169 24.24 -39.01 -8.19
C VAL A 169 23.81 -39.91 -9.35
N ASN A 170 23.20 -41.03 -8.99
CA ASN A 170 22.43 -41.85 -9.91
C ASN A 170 20.94 -41.58 -9.67
N VAL A 171 20.22 -41.25 -10.72
CA VAL A 171 18.77 -41.20 -10.71
C VAL A 171 18.26 -42.62 -10.98
N THR A 172 17.68 -43.25 -9.97
CA THR A 172 17.18 -44.63 -10.09
C THR A 172 15.77 -44.68 -10.65
N SER A 173 14.97 -43.63 -10.44
CA SER A 173 13.64 -43.45 -11.03
C SER A 173 13.25 -41.97 -10.99
N ILE A 174 12.89 -41.38 -12.12
CA ILE A 174 12.38 -40.00 -12.18
C ILE A 174 11.38 -39.83 -13.32
N VAL A 175 10.38 -38.98 -13.12
CA VAL A 175 9.42 -38.63 -14.16
C VAL A 175 9.94 -37.43 -14.95
N ILE A 176 9.94 -37.54 -16.28
CA ILE A 176 10.16 -36.38 -17.16
C ILE A 176 8.84 -35.62 -17.28
N SER A 177 8.75 -34.43 -16.68
CA SER A 177 7.59 -33.56 -16.79
C SER A 177 7.91 -32.31 -17.59
N TRP A 178 6.90 -31.46 -17.80
CA TRP A 178 7.04 -30.24 -18.59
C TRP A 178 6.18 -29.12 -18.02
N PHE A 179 6.81 -27.98 -17.79
CA PHE A 179 6.12 -26.72 -17.49
C PHE A 179 6.95 -25.57 -18.08
N ASN A 180 6.61 -25.18 -19.31
CA ASN A 180 7.39 -24.26 -20.17
C ASN A 180 8.75 -24.81 -20.64
N ALA A 181 9.37 -25.72 -19.89
CA ALA A 181 10.56 -26.50 -20.26
C ALA A 181 10.48 -27.91 -19.65
N PRO A 182 11.21 -28.91 -20.19
CA PRO A 182 11.34 -30.20 -19.55
C PRO A 182 12.06 -30.07 -18.20
N GLN A 183 11.58 -30.84 -17.24
CA GLN A 183 12.13 -30.90 -15.89
C GLN A 183 11.93 -32.30 -15.33
N PHE A 184 12.81 -32.67 -14.43
CA PHE A 184 12.68 -33.88 -13.64
C PHE A 184 11.81 -33.63 -12.41
N ILE A 185 10.89 -34.56 -12.14
CA ILE A 185 10.04 -34.53 -10.95
C ILE A 185 9.89 -35.95 -10.37
N ASN A 186 9.56 -36.01 -9.09
CA ASN A 186 9.44 -37.23 -8.31
C ASN A 186 10.65 -38.17 -8.43
N GLY A 187 11.85 -37.61 -8.22
CA GLY A 187 13.11 -38.33 -8.34
C GLY A 187 13.45 -39.18 -7.12
N PHE A 188 13.90 -40.41 -7.37
CA PHE A 188 14.68 -41.21 -6.44
C PHE A 188 16.14 -41.16 -6.86
N LEU A 189 16.99 -40.77 -5.92
CA LEU A 189 18.41 -40.53 -6.14
C LEU A 189 19.23 -41.42 -5.21
N GLU A 190 20.37 -41.85 -5.71
CA GLU A 190 21.42 -42.47 -4.91
C GLU A 190 22.68 -41.61 -5.05
N LYS A 191 23.21 -41.11 -3.92
CA LYS A 191 24.49 -40.40 -3.91
C LYS A 191 25.59 -41.43 -4.18
N VAL A 192 26.38 -41.17 -5.22
CA VAL A 192 27.53 -42.00 -5.56
C VAL A 192 28.66 -41.65 -4.59
N THR A 193 29.19 -42.65 -3.90
CA THR A 193 30.39 -42.48 -3.07
C THR A 193 31.57 -42.14 -3.98
N LEU A 194 32.13 -40.95 -3.81
CA LEU A 194 33.31 -40.51 -4.54
C LEU A 194 34.57 -41.09 -3.91
N ASP A 195 35.64 -41.15 -4.71
CA ASP A 195 36.98 -41.35 -4.16
C ASP A 195 37.31 -40.18 -3.20
N PRO A 196 37.87 -40.44 -2.01
CA PRO A 196 38.15 -39.40 -1.01
C PRO A 196 38.98 -38.23 -1.55
N VAL A 197 39.90 -38.47 -2.50
CA VAL A 197 40.70 -37.40 -3.13
C VAL A 197 39.83 -36.51 -4.01
N VAL A 198 38.86 -37.09 -4.72
CA VAL A 198 37.92 -36.34 -5.56
C VAL A 198 36.96 -35.52 -4.68
N GLU A 199 36.47 -36.10 -3.60
CA GLU A 199 35.64 -35.38 -2.63
C GLU A 199 36.39 -34.22 -1.99
N PHE A 200 37.63 -34.44 -1.54
CA PHE A 200 38.52 -33.39 -1.03
C PHE A 200 38.71 -32.24 -2.03
N ASN A 201 39.07 -32.55 -3.28
CA ASN A 201 39.28 -31.52 -4.31
C ASN A 201 37.99 -30.74 -4.61
N ASN A 202 36.84 -31.41 -4.65
CA ASN A 202 35.56 -30.74 -4.83
C ASN A 202 35.25 -29.79 -3.68
N SER A 203 35.52 -30.20 -2.43
CA SER A 203 35.38 -29.35 -1.24
C SER A 203 36.32 -28.14 -1.29
N VAL A 204 37.56 -28.30 -1.75
CA VAL A 204 38.51 -27.20 -1.96
C VAL A 204 37.97 -26.21 -2.99
N THR A 205 37.48 -26.67 -4.14
CA THR A 205 36.88 -25.78 -5.14
C THR A 205 35.63 -25.05 -4.61
N ARG A 206 34.81 -25.70 -3.78
CA ARG A 206 33.67 -25.02 -3.13
C ARG A 206 34.13 -23.98 -2.12
N LEU A 207 35.19 -24.26 -1.36
CA LEU A 207 35.82 -23.27 -0.48
C LEU A 207 36.31 -22.07 -1.31
N GLU A 208 37.04 -22.29 -2.40
CA GLU A 208 37.53 -21.20 -3.28
C GLU A 208 36.39 -20.29 -3.77
N ASN A 209 35.27 -20.87 -4.19
CA ASN A 209 34.10 -20.12 -4.65
C ASN A 209 33.36 -19.37 -3.52
N SER A 210 33.62 -19.69 -2.26
CA SER A 210 33.03 -19.00 -1.09
C SER A 210 33.86 -17.81 -0.60
N LEU A 211 35.10 -17.68 -1.09
CA LEU A 211 36.02 -16.62 -0.69
C LEU A 211 35.75 -15.32 -1.47
N PRO A 212 36.20 -14.16 -0.96
CA PRO A 212 36.09 -12.89 -1.69
C PRO A 212 36.67 -13.00 -3.11
N GLU A 213 35.99 -12.39 -4.08
CA GLU A 213 36.51 -12.30 -5.45
C GLU A 213 37.83 -11.52 -5.47
N THR A 214 38.71 -11.91 -6.40
CA THR A 214 39.99 -11.22 -6.61
C THR A 214 39.79 -9.72 -6.80
N ASP A 215 40.60 -8.93 -6.10
CA ASP A 215 40.60 -7.46 -6.12
C ASP A 215 39.36 -6.81 -5.50
N THR A 216 38.57 -7.55 -4.71
CA THR A 216 37.52 -6.96 -3.87
C THR A 216 38.12 -5.89 -2.94
N VAL A 217 37.53 -4.70 -2.92
CA VAL A 217 37.97 -3.60 -2.04
C VAL A 217 37.37 -3.76 -0.65
N ILE A 218 38.22 -3.80 0.38
CA ILE A 218 37.86 -4.03 1.77
C ILE A 218 38.03 -2.74 2.58
N TYR A 219 36.96 -2.33 3.26
CA TYR A 219 36.88 -1.09 4.04
C TYR A 219 36.90 -1.30 5.56
N ARG A 220 36.74 -2.56 6.01
CA ARG A 220 36.64 -2.96 7.43
C ARG A 220 37.22 -4.36 7.64
N ASP A 221 37.46 -4.70 8.90
CA ASP A 221 37.83 -6.06 9.33
C ASP A 221 36.84 -7.11 8.78
N PHE A 222 37.34 -8.31 8.51
CA PHE A 222 36.54 -9.42 7.99
C PHE A 222 37.01 -10.76 8.57
N GLU A 223 36.21 -11.81 8.38
CA GLU A 223 36.53 -13.15 8.84
C GLU A 223 36.71 -14.10 7.66
N LEU A 224 37.71 -14.96 7.77
CA LEU A 224 37.97 -16.07 6.86
C LEU A 224 37.62 -17.39 7.56
N PRO A 225 37.06 -18.37 6.83
CA PRO A 225 36.71 -19.65 7.43
C PRO A 225 37.97 -20.38 7.90
N THR A 226 38.01 -20.81 9.17
CA THR A 226 39.04 -21.71 9.70
C THR A 226 38.63 -23.18 9.56
N THR A 227 37.35 -23.44 9.27
CA THR A 227 36.80 -24.73 8.89
C THR A 227 35.79 -24.54 7.77
N PHE A 228 35.73 -25.44 6.80
CA PHE A 228 34.72 -25.46 5.75
C PHE A 228 34.38 -26.90 5.40
N GLU A 229 33.13 -27.32 5.61
CA GLU A 229 32.77 -28.75 5.56
C GLU A 229 33.67 -29.57 6.52
N ASN A 230 34.41 -30.54 6.00
CA ASN A 230 35.38 -31.33 6.76
C ASN A 230 36.81 -30.78 6.69
N LEU A 231 37.01 -29.65 5.99
CA LEU A 231 38.32 -29.06 5.76
C LEU A 231 38.74 -28.22 6.97
N ALA A 232 39.96 -28.43 7.45
CA ALA A 232 40.65 -27.52 8.36
C ALA A 232 41.51 -26.54 7.56
N ILE A 233 41.43 -25.24 7.88
CA ILE A 233 42.06 -24.18 7.10
C ILE A 233 42.92 -23.31 8.01
N VAL A 234 44.17 -23.09 7.63
CA VAL A 234 45.10 -22.19 8.32
C VAL A 234 45.53 -21.07 7.37
N TRP A 235 45.13 -19.85 7.69
CA TRP A 235 45.41 -18.66 6.88
C TRP A 235 46.73 -18.01 7.24
N THR A 236 47.42 -17.50 6.23
CA THR A 236 48.66 -16.72 6.34
C THR A 236 48.61 -15.53 5.40
N VAL A 237 49.19 -14.40 5.81
CA VAL A 237 49.40 -13.25 4.93
C VAL A 237 50.66 -13.50 4.12
N VAL A 238 50.56 -13.44 2.80
CA VAL A 238 51.69 -13.67 1.87
C VAL A 238 52.24 -12.36 1.35
N GLU A 239 51.38 -11.36 1.15
CA GLU A 239 51.75 -10.03 0.67
C GLU A 239 50.84 -9.00 1.35
N GLY A 240 51.39 -7.84 1.74
CA GLY A 240 50.60 -6.73 2.30
C GLY A 240 50.44 -6.74 3.83
N GLU A 241 51.36 -7.35 4.59
CA GLU A 241 51.32 -7.42 6.07
C GLU A 241 51.17 -6.07 6.79
N ALA A 242 51.62 -4.98 6.17
CA ALA A 242 51.44 -3.63 6.73
C ALA A 242 49.97 -3.15 6.71
N ALA A 243 49.14 -3.74 5.84
CA ALA A 243 47.74 -3.37 5.67
C ALA A 243 46.76 -4.40 6.26
N LEU A 244 47.23 -5.58 6.69
CA LEU A 244 46.37 -6.63 7.25
C LEU A 244 47.16 -7.57 8.19
N SER A 245 46.54 -7.88 9.32
CA SER A 245 46.99 -8.91 10.28
C SER A 245 45.94 -10.01 10.44
N LEU A 246 46.36 -11.23 10.74
CA LEU A 246 45.49 -12.40 10.92
C LEU A 246 45.65 -13.01 12.32
N GLU A 247 44.54 -13.26 13.00
CA GLU A 247 44.49 -14.05 14.23
C GLU A 247 43.26 -14.98 14.22
N GLY A 248 43.48 -16.29 14.18
CA GLY A 248 42.38 -17.27 14.26
C GLY A 248 41.30 -17.15 13.18
N GLY A 249 41.66 -16.68 11.97
CA GLY A 249 40.72 -16.42 10.86
C GLY A 249 40.17 -15.00 10.83
N LYS A 250 40.33 -14.21 11.90
CA LYS A 250 39.98 -12.79 11.91
C LYS A 250 41.06 -11.98 11.21
N ALA A 251 40.68 -11.27 10.16
CA ALA A 251 41.51 -10.33 9.43
C ALA A 251 41.26 -8.91 9.92
N THR A 252 42.24 -8.32 10.60
CA THR A 252 42.19 -6.92 11.05
C THR A 252 42.99 -6.05 10.10
N ILE A 253 42.33 -5.04 9.52
CA ILE A 253 42.90 -4.20 8.47
C ILE A 253 43.53 -2.92 9.04
N THR A 254 44.58 -2.44 8.39
CA THR A 254 45.18 -1.12 8.62
C THR A 254 45.18 -0.38 7.29
N ARG A 255 44.39 0.71 7.21
CA ARG A 255 44.27 1.49 5.97
C ARG A 255 45.45 2.45 5.85
N LEU A 256 46.19 2.36 4.75
CA LEU A 256 47.38 3.17 4.46
C LEU A 256 47.05 4.33 3.53
N ALA A 257 47.95 5.30 3.35
CA ALA A 257 47.71 6.48 2.50
C ALA A 257 47.34 6.14 1.03
N GLU A 258 47.80 4.98 0.53
CA GLU A 258 47.50 4.45 -0.79
C GLU A 258 46.79 3.08 -0.65
N PRO A 259 45.90 2.71 -1.59
CA PRO A 259 45.24 1.41 -1.55
C PRO A 259 46.29 0.30 -1.66
N THR A 260 46.14 -0.76 -0.86
CA THR A 260 47.15 -1.81 -0.73
C THR A 260 46.57 -3.17 -1.08
N THR A 261 47.11 -3.83 -2.10
CA THR A 261 46.76 -5.23 -2.41
C THR A 261 47.33 -6.15 -1.35
N VAL A 262 46.48 -7.03 -0.81
CA VAL A 262 46.84 -8.06 0.17
C VAL A 262 46.56 -9.42 -0.45
N LYS A 263 47.54 -10.32 -0.34
CA LYS A 263 47.40 -11.73 -0.75
C LYS A 263 47.48 -12.63 0.47
N LEU A 264 46.53 -13.55 0.56
CA LEU A 264 46.38 -14.51 1.65
C LEU A 264 46.47 -15.92 1.08
N SER A 265 47.09 -16.83 1.84
CA SER A 265 47.20 -18.25 1.51
C SER A 265 46.57 -19.07 2.63
N GLY A 266 45.59 -19.90 2.28
CA GLY A 266 44.94 -20.85 3.16
C GLY A 266 45.49 -22.24 2.92
N ALA A 267 46.20 -22.81 3.88
CA ALA A 267 46.60 -24.21 3.87
C ALA A 267 45.39 -25.06 4.32
N VAL A 268 44.91 -25.94 3.43
CA VAL A 268 43.69 -26.71 3.59
C VAL A 268 44.03 -28.18 3.82
N LYS A 269 43.41 -28.82 4.83
CA LYS A 269 43.63 -30.24 5.16
C LYS A 269 42.35 -31.00 5.46
N GLU A 270 42.30 -32.26 5.03
CA GLU A 270 41.34 -33.27 5.46
C GLU A 270 42.04 -34.65 5.48
N GLY A 271 42.24 -35.21 6.67
CA GLY A 271 43.05 -36.43 6.83
C GLY A 271 44.48 -36.24 6.31
N ASP A 272 44.88 -37.08 5.35
CA ASP A 272 46.20 -37.04 4.69
C ASP A 272 46.21 -36.18 3.40
N HIS A 273 45.09 -35.56 3.04
CA HIS A 273 44.97 -34.71 1.86
C HIS A 273 45.26 -33.25 2.20
N GLU A 274 46.06 -32.59 1.36
CA GLU A 274 46.47 -31.19 1.52
C GLU A 274 46.30 -30.41 0.22
N ALA A 275 45.87 -29.16 0.32
CA ALA A 275 45.78 -28.21 -0.78
C ALA A 275 46.06 -26.78 -0.27
N THR A 276 46.21 -25.84 -1.20
CA THR A 276 46.36 -24.43 -0.90
C THR A 276 45.37 -23.62 -1.71
N VAL A 277 44.66 -22.71 -1.05
CA VAL A 277 43.77 -21.73 -1.70
C VAL A 277 44.32 -20.32 -1.50
N THR A 278 44.06 -19.42 -2.44
CA THR A 278 44.55 -18.04 -2.36
C THR A 278 43.41 -17.03 -2.45
N VAL A 279 43.50 -15.97 -1.64
CA VAL A 279 42.60 -14.80 -1.70
C VAL A 279 43.44 -13.57 -1.98
N GLN A 280 43.00 -12.73 -2.92
CA GLN A 280 43.61 -11.43 -3.20
C GLN A 280 42.55 -10.34 -3.07
N VAL A 281 42.76 -9.41 -2.16
CA VAL A 281 41.86 -8.27 -1.90
C VAL A 281 42.64 -6.96 -1.93
N VAL A 282 41.95 -5.84 -2.05
CA VAL A 282 42.53 -4.50 -1.97
C VAL A 282 42.03 -3.82 -0.71
N ILE A 283 42.93 -3.44 0.19
CA ILE A 283 42.55 -2.61 1.35
C ILE A 283 42.43 -1.16 0.89
N ALA A 284 41.26 -0.56 1.11
CA ALA A 284 40.99 0.81 0.71
C ALA A 284 41.92 1.80 1.45
N LYS A 285 42.30 2.90 0.79
CA LYS A 285 43.25 3.87 1.38
C LYS A 285 42.63 4.63 2.57
N GLU A 286 43.44 5.18 3.46
CA GLU A 286 42.98 5.99 4.58
C GLU A 286 42.07 7.14 4.09
N GLY A 287 40.93 7.33 4.77
CA GLY A 287 39.95 8.39 4.45
C GLY A 287 39.03 8.11 3.25
N GLU A 288 39.24 7.03 2.48
CA GLU A 288 38.30 6.64 1.43
C GLU A 288 37.01 6.05 2.04
N GLU A 289 35.83 6.46 1.59
CA GLU A 289 34.58 5.92 2.10
C GLU A 289 34.14 4.70 1.26
N GLU A 290 33.53 3.70 1.91
CA GLU A 290 32.87 2.59 1.19
C GLU A 290 31.82 3.17 0.23
N PRO A 291 31.84 2.82 -1.07
CA PRO A 291 30.84 3.29 -2.01
C PRO A 291 29.49 2.72 -1.58
N LEU A 292 28.60 3.60 -1.14
CA LEU A 292 27.23 3.28 -0.80
C LEU A 292 26.30 3.88 -1.86
N PRO A 293 25.13 3.28 -2.10
CA PRO A 293 24.14 3.87 -2.99
C PRO A 293 23.81 5.31 -2.58
N SER A 294 23.62 6.15 -3.57
CA SER A 294 23.12 7.51 -3.40
C SER A 294 21.69 7.53 -2.88
N ILE A 295 21.27 8.63 -2.27
CA ILE A 295 19.91 8.78 -1.73
C ILE A 295 18.86 8.63 -2.83
N ALA A 296 19.12 9.09 -4.06
CA ALA A 296 18.22 8.86 -5.19
C ALA A 296 18.05 7.36 -5.52
N GLU A 297 19.14 6.58 -5.48
CA GLU A 297 19.08 5.13 -5.68
C GLU A 297 18.36 4.42 -4.53
N ILE A 298 18.51 4.90 -3.29
CA ILE A 298 17.78 4.41 -2.12
C ILE A 298 16.29 4.73 -2.24
N PHE A 299 15.94 5.95 -2.61
CA PHE A 299 14.55 6.39 -2.77
C PHE A 299 13.80 5.54 -3.80
N ALA A 300 14.50 5.06 -4.84
CA ALA A 300 13.95 4.19 -5.86
C ALA A 300 13.78 2.71 -5.42
N LYS A 301 14.26 2.31 -4.23
CA LYS A 301 14.13 0.93 -3.76
C LYS A 301 12.69 0.61 -3.34
N PRO A 302 12.21 -0.61 -3.59
CA PRO A 302 10.89 -1.04 -3.12
C PRO A 302 10.78 -0.98 -1.59
N LYS A 303 9.54 -0.79 -1.11
CA LYS A 303 9.18 -1.00 0.30
C LYS A 303 9.75 -2.34 0.81
N ASP A 304 10.12 -2.38 2.08
CA ASP A 304 10.67 -3.54 2.77
C ASP A 304 12.08 -3.97 2.31
N THR A 305 12.76 -3.16 1.50
CA THR A 305 14.17 -3.38 1.14
C THR A 305 15.09 -2.87 2.25
N GLU A 306 16.07 -3.68 2.67
CA GLU A 306 17.18 -3.23 3.52
C GLU A 306 18.13 -2.33 2.73
N VAL A 307 18.46 -1.18 3.30
CA VAL A 307 19.27 -0.14 2.66
C VAL A 307 20.34 0.39 3.60
N SER A 308 21.45 0.84 3.03
CA SER A 308 22.51 1.54 3.74
C SER A 308 23.05 2.67 2.88
N PHE A 309 23.13 3.88 3.42
CA PHE A 309 23.58 5.08 2.70
C PHE A 309 24.15 6.12 3.66
N ARG A 310 24.81 7.14 3.12
CA ARG A 310 25.23 8.32 3.88
C ARG A 310 24.41 9.52 3.46
N GLY A 311 24.08 10.38 4.41
CA GLY A 311 23.41 11.64 4.14
C GLY A 311 23.74 12.69 5.18
N VAL A 312 23.64 13.96 4.78
CA VAL A 312 23.81 15.14 5.64
C VAL A 312 22.45 15.59 6.14
N VAL A 313 22.31 15.80 7.44
CA VAL A 313 21.06 16.23 8.08
C VAL A 313 20.74 17.66 7.61
N SER A 314 19.59 17.82 6.94
CA SER A 314 19.12 19.10 6.41
C SER A 314 17.99 19.72 7.23
N GLY A 315 17.40 18.95 8.15
CA GLY A 315 16.39 19.41 9.09
C GLY A 315 15.86 18.27 9.95
N PHE A 316 15.11 18.60 11.00
CA PHE A 316 14.45 17.63 11.86
C PHE A 316 13.30 18.29 12.63
N THR A 317 12.35 17.48 13.10
CA THR A 317 11.25 17.93 13.98
C THR A 317 11.76 18.24 15.40
N ALA A 318 10.89 18.67 16.32
CA ALA A 318 11.28 18.76 17.74
C ALA A 318 11.67 17.39 18.31
N TYR A 319 12.61 17.37 19.26
CA TYR A 319 13.01 16.14 19.96
C TYR A 319 11.94 15.73 20.97
N ASN A 320 11.51 14.47 20.90
CA ASN A 320 10.62 13.88 21.88
C ASN A 320 11.45 13.23 23.00
N SER A 321 11.39 13.80 24.20
CA SER A 321 12.15 13.31 25.36
C SER A 321 11.62 12.00 25.95
N GLU A 322 10.34 11.68 25.75
CA GLU A 322 9.71 10.44 26.21
C GLU A 322 10.19 9.25 25.38
N PHE A 323 10.14 9.39 24.04
CA PHE A 323 10.56 8.34 23.10
C PHE A 323 12.03 8.41 22.69
N LYS A 324 12.74 9.46 23.15
CA LYS A 324 14.16 9.71 22.88
C LYS A 324 14.52 9.73 21.40
N ASN A 325 13.66 10.33 20.58
CA ASN A 325 13.82 10.40 19.13
C ASN A 325 13.24 11.70 18.56
N TYR A 326 13.50 11.91 17.27
CA TYR A 326 12.77 12.87 16.45
C TYR A 326 11.73 12.09 15.63
N ASP A 327 10.53 12.65 15.42
CA ASP A 327 9.56 11.99 14.55
C ASP A 327 10.07 11.91 13.11
N LYS A 328 10.67 12.99 12.60
CA LYS A 328 11.29 13.02 11.27
C LYS A 328 12.65 13.71 11.32
N VAL A 329 13.63 13.10 10.65
CA VAL A 329 14.92 13.72 10.31
C VAL A 329 15.08 13.62 8.79
N TRP A 330 15.40 14.72 8.14
CA TRP A 330 15.65 14.77 6.70
C TRP A 330 17.15 14.74 6.44
N LEU A 331 17.57 13.84 5.54
CA LEU A 331 18.95 13.72 5.11
C LEU A 331 19.03 13.95 3.61
N GLU A 332 20.10 14.59 3.17
CA GLU A 332 20.37 14.90 1.76
C GLU A 332 21.81 14.55 1.35
N ASP A 333 21.98 14.32 0.05
CA ASP A 333 23.26 14.20 -0.65
C ASP A 333 23.16 14.95 -1.99
N GLU A 334 24.18 14.86 -2.83
CA GLU A 334 24.19 15.52 -4.14
C GLU A 334 23.12 15.02 -5.13
N THR A 335 22.44 13.91 -4.82
CA THR A 335 21.47 13.27 -5.71
C THR A 335 20.01 13.46 -5.27
N GLY A 336 19.76 13.69 -3.99
CA GLY A 336 18.40 13.84 -3.47
C GLY A 336 18.30 13.91 -1.96
N SER A 337 17.09 13.67 -1.44
CA SER A 337 16.79 13.74 -0.01
C SER A 337 15.86 12.60 0.40
N ILE A 338 15.91 12.21 1.68
CA ILE A 338 15.04 11.17 2.24
C ILE A 338 14.71 11.45 3.71
N THR A 339 13.51 11.09 4.12
CA THR A 339 13.11 11.11 5.54
C THR A 339 13.54 9.82 6.24
N VAL A 340 14.17 9.96 7.40
CA VAL A 340 14.36 8.87 8.37
C VAL A 340 13.36 9.05 9.48
N TYR A 341 12.39 8.14 9.55
CA TYR A 341 11.28 8.21 10.51
C TYR A 341 11.66 7.57 11.83
N ARG A 342 11.60 8.33 12.94
CA ARG A 342 11.86 7.82 14.29
C ARG A 342 13.18 7.05 14.44
N GLY A 343 14.22 7.50 13.73
CA GLY A 343 15.58 7.03 13.92
C GLY A 343 16.12 7.44 15.31
N THR A 344 17.06 6.66 15.84
CA THR A 344 17.66 6.88 17.18
C THR A 344 18.74 7.96 17.18
N PHE A 345 18.48 9.11 16.54
CA PHE A 345 19.43 10.23 16.53
C PHE A 345 19.60 10.81 17.95
N PRO A 346 20.81 11.29 18.31
CA PRO A 346 21.05 11.86 19.63
C PRO A 346 20.37 13.22 19.77
N SER A 347 20.05 13.65 21.00
CA SER A 347 19.34 14.92 21.25
C SER A 347 20.15 16.17 20.91
N ASP A 348 21.47 16.04 20.70
CA ASP A 348 22.37 17.11 20.26
C ASP A 348 22.55 17.15 18.73
N LEU A 349 21.66 16.48 17.97
CA LEU A 349 21.65 16.49 16.51
C LEU A 349 21.65 17.93 15.98
N ALA A 350 22.50 18.19 15.00
CA ALA A 350 22.56 19.48 14.32
C ALA A 350 22.41 19.33 12.80
N VAL A 351 21.88 20.37 12.17
CA VAL A 351 21.91 20.51 10.72
C VAL A 351 23.38 20.56 10.27
N GLY A 352 23.73 19.79 9.23
CA GLY A 352 25.10 19.60 8.75
C GLY A 352 25.81 18.36 9.32
N ASP A 353 25.21 17.62 10.25
CA ASP A 353 25.76 16.33 10.69
C ASP A 353 25.59 15.27 9.60
N LYS A 354 26.63 14.49 9.30
CA LYS A 354 26.57 13.37 8.33
C LYS A 354 26.49 12.05 9.07
N TYR A 355 25.54 11.21 8.68
CA TYR A 355 25.35 9.89 9.25
C TYR A 355 25.44 8.81 8.20
N LEU A 356 25.98 7.65 8.59
CA LEU A 356 25.71 6.37 7.95
C LEU A 356 24.40 5.83 8.53
N VAL A 357 23.42 5.63 7.66
CA VAL A 357 22.10 5.11 8.01
C VAL A 357 21.95 3.72 7.43
N SER A 358 21.57 2.75 8.25
CA SER A 358 21.18 1.41 7.81
C SER A 358 19.80 1.08 8.35
N GLY A 359 18.89 0.63 7.49
CA GLY A 359 17.53 0.30 7.88
C GLY A 359 16.66 -0.13 6.72
N LYS A 360 15.35 -0.20 6.94
CA LYS A 360 14.40 -0.74 5.97
C LYS A 360 13.56 0.34 5.31
N MET A 361 13.35 0.27 4.00
CA MET A 361 12.46 1.18 3.29
C MET A 361 11.00 0.98 3.69
N ALA A 362 10.26 2.09 3.83
CA ALA A 362 8.85 2.11 4.13
C ALA A 362 8.10 3.16 3.28
N ASP A 363 6.80 2.92 3.14
CA ASP A 363 5.83 3.87 2.59
C ASP A 363 4.71 4.03 3.62
N PHE A 364 4.47 5.27 4.05
CA PHE A 364 3.37 5.61 4.93
C PHE A 364 2.59 6.80 4.37
N SER A 365 1.34 6.56 3.94
CA SER A 365 0.49 7.58 3.31
C SER A 365 1.18 8.27 2.12
N GLY A 366 1.94 7.51 1.33
CA GLY A 366 2.67 8.00 0.16
C GLY A 366 4.01 8.67 0.46
N LEU A 367 4.41 8.81 1.73
CA LEU A 367 5.75 9.25 2.12
C LEU A 367 6.74 8.08 2.04
N VAL A 368 7.71 8.17 1.15
CA VAL A 368 8.83 7.24 1.04
C VAL A 368 9.89 7.62 2.07
N GLN A 369 10.24 6.68 2.94
CA GLN A 369 11.09 6.95 4.10
C GLN A 369 11.87 5.70 4.52
N VAL A 370 12.91 5.90 5.34
CA VAL A 370 13.49 4.81 6.13
C VAL A 370 12.64 4.61 7.38
N ALA A 371 12.23 3.38 7.64
CA ALA A 371 11.38 3.00 8.76
C ALA A 371 12.04 3.23 10.12
N GLN A 372 11.21 3.22 11.17
CA GLN A 372 11.66 3.19 12.55
C GLN A 372 12.57 1.98 12.81
N GLY A 373 13.59 2.16 13.66
CA GLY A 373 14.53 1.11 14.04
C GLY A 373 15.81 1.08 13.20
N SER A 374 16.07 2.13 12.41
CA SER A 374 17.34 2.30 11.71
C SER A 374 18.52 2.41 12.67
N THR A 375 19.65 1.85 12.26
CA THR A 375 20.95 2.03 12.91
C THR A 375 21.64 3.26 12.34
N LEU A 376 22.20 4.09 13.23
CA LEU A 376 22.77 5.37 12.89
C LEU A 376 24.20 5.48 13.44
N THR A 377 25.16 5.76 12.56
CA THR A 377 26.55 6.00 12.95
C THR A 377 26.98 7.38 12.48
N LEU A 378 27.31 8.27 13.42
CA LEU A 378 27.83 9.60 13.10
C LEU A 378 29.16 9.47 12.34
N VAL A 379 29.26 10.12 11.19
CA VAL A 379 30.47 10.14 10.35
C VAL A 379 31.31 11.36 10.71
N ASN A 380 30.73 12.56 10.55
CA ASN A 380 31.36 13.84 10.88
C ASN A 380 30.28 14.93 11.03
N ARG A 381 30.67 16.14 11.46
CA ARG A 381 29.79 17.29 11.70
C ARG A 381 30.15 18.48 10.82
N GLY A 382 29.21 19.41 10.61
CA GLY A 382 29.46 20.71 9.95
C GLY A 382 29.62 20.63 8.42
N ASN A 383 28.99 19.64 7.78
CA ASN A 383 29.00 19.51 6.33
C ASN A 383 28.10 20.57 5.67
N ALA A 384 28.48 21.00 4.46
CA ALA A 384 27.65 21.88 3.66
C ALA A 384 26.39 21.15 3.19
N LEU A 385 25.31 21.92 3.06
CA LEU A 385 24.05 21.47 2.50
C LEU A 385 23.99 21.76 0.99
N ILE A 386 23.14 21.05 0.27
CA ILE A 386 22.84 21.39 -1.13
C ILE A 386 22.02 22.68 -1.22
N ASP A 387 21.99 23.35 -2.37
CA ASP A 387 21.15 24.53 -2.55
C ASP A 387 19.66 24.13 -2.63
N SER A 388 18.81 24.89 -1.95
CA SER A 388 17.36 24.68 -1.98
C SER A 388 16.77 25.00 -3.35
N LYS A 389 15.81 24.20 -3.79
CA LYS A 389 15.14 24.37 -5.10
C LYS A 389 14.09 25.48 -5.05
N THR A 390 14.16 26.44 -5.96
CA THR A 390 13.10 27.48 -6.07
C THR A 390 11.90 26.96 -6.87
N ILE A 391 10.71 27.04 -6.28
CA ILE A 391 9.44 26.60 -6.87
C ILE A 391 8.58 27.82 -7.18
N THR A 392 8.30 28.04 -8.46
CA THR A 392 7.36 29.07 -8.95
C THR A 392 6.08 28.48 -9.53
N ASP A 393 6.04 27.16 -9.74
CA ASP A 393 4.87 26.41 -10.18
C ASP A 393 4.78 25.09 -9.42
N LEU A 394 3.73 24.91 -8.62
CA LEU A 394 3.50 23.71 -7.82
C LEU A 394 3.28 22.45 -8.66
N SER A 395 3.00 22.57 -9.97
CA SER A 395 2.98 21.42 -10.88
C SER A 395 4.33 20.73 -11.04
N THR A 396 5.43 21.43 -10.71
CA THR A 396 6.79 20.93 -10.82
C THR A 396 7.22 20.07 -9.62
N LEU A 397 6.47 20.12 -8.51
CA LEU A 397 6.70 19.25 -7.36
C LEU A 397 6.30 17.82 -7.67
N LYS A 398 7.23 16.90 -7.49
CA LYS A 398 7.08 15.46 -7.75
C LYS A 398 7.26 14.67 -6.45
N ALA A 399 6.85 13.40 -6.48
CA ALA A 399 7.12 12.48 -5.37
C ALA A 399 8.63 12.35 -5.06
N THR A 400 9.51 12.54 -6.04
CA THR A 400 10.96 12.54 -5.85
C THR A 400 11.50 13.80 -5.17
N ASP A 401 10.69 14.86 -5.02
CA ASP A 401 11.06 16.06 -4.26
C ASP A 401 10.70 15.91 -2.76
N GLN A 402 10.12 14.77 -2.34
CA GLN A 402 9.91 14.48 -0.92
C GLN A 402 11.22 14.64 -0.15
N ALA A 403 11.13 15.15 1.09
CA ALA A 403 12.27 15.45 1.95
C ALA A 403 13.20 16.58 1.48
N SER A 404 13.08 17.08 0.25
CA SER A 404 13.94 18.16 -0.24
C SER A 404 13.53 19.51 0.33
N ARG A 405 14.51 20.41 0.42
CA ARG A 405 14.29 21.81 0.80
C ARG A 405 13.97 22.65 -0.43
N ILE A 406 12.97 23.52 -0.29
CA ILE A 406 12.51 24.40 -1.35
C ILE A 406 12.38 25.86 -0.88
N ASN A 407 12.43 26.77 -1.84
CA ASN A 407 12.06 28.16 -1.68
C ASN A 407 10.81 28.44 -2.50
N LEU A 408 9.81 29.12 -1.95
CA LEU A 408 8.65 29.58 -2.72
C LEU A 408 8.12 30.92 -2.20
N SER A 409 7.39 31.64 -3.07
CA SER A 409 6.64 32.84 -2.71
C SER A 409 5.21 32.67 -3.20
N GLY A 410 4.23 33.04 -2.38
CA GLY A 410 2.82 32.88 -2.69
C GLY A 410 1.91 33.72 -1.81
N GLU A 411 0.61 33.63 -2.07
CA GLU A 411 -0.44 34.37 -1.38
C GLU A 411 -1.05 33.50 -0.26
N VAL A 412 -1.23 34.05 0.94
CA VAL A 412 -1.91 33.35 2.04
C VAL A 412 -3.40 33.24 1.71
N VAL A 413 -3.93 32.03 1.66
CA VAL A 413 -5.35 31.77 1.38
C VAL A 413 -6.14 31.57 2.66
N SER A 414 -5.56 30.89 3.64
CA SER A 414 -6.18 30.66 4.94
C SER A 414 -5.14 30.34 5.99
N VAL A 415 -5.47 30.66 7.25
CA VAL A 415 -4.72 30.24 8.43
C VAL A 415 -5.73 29.62 9.40
N SER A 416 -5.46 28.41 9.86
CA SER A 416 -6.27 27.75 10.88
C SER A 416 -6.24 28.51 12.21
N ALA A 417 -7.32 28.42 13.01
CA ALA A 417 -7.45 29.14 14.27
C ALA A 417 -6.31 28.85 15.29
N THR A 418 -5.63 27.71 15.15
CA THR A 418 -4.50 27.34 16.02
C THR A 418 -3.13 27.62 15.40
N GLY A 419 -3.06 28.09 14.16
CA GLY A 419 -1.81 28.26 13.41
C GLY A 419 -1.19 26.94 12.95
N ARG A 420 -1.87 25.80 13.12
CA ARG A 420 -1.32 24.48 12.75
C ARG A 420 -1.18 24.29 11.24
N GLU A 421 -2.11 24.87 10.51
CA GLU A 421 -2.18 24.82 9.05
C GLU A 421 -2.34 26.22 8.49
N MET A 422 -1.62 26.50 7.41
CA MET A 422 -1.79 27.66 6.54
C MET A 422 -1.81 27.18 5.09
N VAL A 423 -2.74 27.68 4.28
CA VAL A 423 -2.79 27.38 2.84
C VAL A 423 -2.16 28.54 2.08
N VAL A 424 -1.24 28.24 1.17
CA VAL A 424 -0.56 29.23 0.32
C VAL A 424 -0.85 28.92 -1.14
N LYS A 425 -1.22 29.96 -1.90
CA LYS A 425 -1.45 29.90 -3.34
C LYS A 425 -0.21 30.35 -4.10
N VAL A 426 0.22 29.52 -5.05
CA VAL A 426 1.32 29.81 -5.97
C VAL A 426 0.81 29.61 -7.39
N GLY A 427 0.67 30.72 -8.14
CA GLY A 427 -0.05 30.71 -9.41
C GLY A 427 -1.54 30.37 -9.19
N GLU A 428 -2.02 29.30 -9.81
CA GLU A 428 -3.43 28.85 -9.69
C GLU A 428 -3.62 27.70 -8.70
N LYS A 429 -2.54 27.23 -8.05
CA LYS A 429 -2.56 26.05 -7.18
C LYS A 429 -2.30 26.41 -5.73
N ASN A 430 -2.84 25.61 -4.83
CA ASN A 430 -2.67 25.75 -3.39
C ASN A 430 -1.78 24.63 -2.85
N ILE A 431 -0.99 24.96 -1.83
CA ILE A 431 -0.24 23.99 -1.03
C ILE A 431 -0.42 24.30 0.46
N THR A 432 -0.48 23.25 1.29
CA THR A 432 -0.61 23.40 2.74
C THR A 432 0.76 23.47 3.39
N VAL A 433 0.99 24.48 4.21
CA VAL A 433 2.06 24.57 5.19
C VAL A 433 1.50 24.03 6.51
N ARG A 434 2.05 22.92 6.99
CA ARG A 434 1.55 22.18 8.14
C ARG A 434 2.63 22.03 9.21
N THR A 435 2.28 22.25 10.45
CA THR A 435 3.17 22.04 11.60
C THR A 435 2.87 20.71 12.30
N THR A 436 3.80 20.28 13.15
CA THR A 436 3.68 19.04 13.94
C THR A 436 3.03 19.26 15.31
N SER A 437 2.90 20.52 15.76
CA SER A 437 2.37 20.88 17.08
C SER A 437 0.91 21.31 16.99
N ASP A 438 0.11 20.90 17.97
CA ASP A 438 -1.27 21.40 18.14
C ASP A 438 -1.34 22.65 19.05
N LEU A 439 -0.21 23.11 19.61
CA LEU A 439 -0.17 24.22 20.55
C LEU A 439 -0.05 25.57 19.84
N VAL A 440 -0.95 26.50 20.12
CA VAL A 440 -0.91 27.89 19.60
C VAL A 440 0.39 28.62 19.97
N THR A 441 0.97 28.27 21.11
CA THR A 441 2.21 28.87 21.63
C THR A 441 3.49 28.30 21.00
N ASP A 442 3.37 27.28 20.14
CA ASP A 442 4.52 26.79 19.38
C ASP A 442 5.05 27.92 18.49
N PRO A 443 6.38 28.17 18.43
CA PRO A 443 6.93 29.31 17.70
C PRO A 443 6.53 29.35 16.22
N ILE A 444 6.33 28.19 15.59
CA ILE A 444 5.93 28.10 14.19
C ILE A 444 4.44 28.39 14.06
N ASN A 445 3.59 27.81 14.92
CA ASN A 445 2.16 28.09 14.92
C ASN A 445 1.88 29.58 15.20
N ALA A 446 2.56 30.15 16.19
CA ALA A 446 2.49 31.57 16.50
C ALA A 446 2.91 32.43 15.30
N LYS A 447 3.96 32.01 14.57
CA LYS A 447 4.37 32.70 13.34
C LYS A 447 3.29 32.60 12.25
N LEU A 448 2.73 31.42 12.00
CA LEU A 448 1.68 31.24 10.99
C LEU A 448 0.43 32.08 11.27
N LEU A 449 0.07 32.28 12.55
CA LEU A 449 -1.04 33.16 12.98
C LEU A 449 -0.83 34.64 12.68
N GLU A 450 0.39 35.07 12.36
CA GLU A 450 0.64 36.44 11.88
C GLU A 450 0.18 36.64 10.42
N GLY A 451 -0.09 35.56 9.68
CA GLY A 451 -0.46 35.61 8.27
C GLY A 451 -1.87 36.18 8.05
N ILE A 452 -1.97 37.13 7.12
CA ILE A 452 -3.23 37.75 6.72
C ILE A 452 -3.68 37.17 5.38
N VAL A 453 -4.94 36.76 5.24
CA VAL A 453 -5.46 36.24 3.95
C VAL A 453 -5.33 37.31 2.86
N GLY A 454 -4.70 36.94 1.74
CA GLY A 454 -4.33 37.81 0.62
C GLY A 454 -2.89 38.33 0.68
N GLN A 455 -2.21 38.21 1.82
CA GLN A 455 -0.83 38.68 1.99
C GLN A 455 0.18 37.77 1.28
N THR A 456 1.26 38.36 0.73
CA THR A 456 2.38 37.57 0.21
C THR A 456 3.24 37.00 1.34
N VAL A 457 3.59 35.72 1.22
CA VAL A 457 4.51 35.01 2.12
C VAL A 457 5.64 34.35 1.32
N ASN A 458 6.88 34.52 1.81
CA ASN A 458 8.05 33.79 1.36
C ASN A 458 8.31 32.63 2.32
N LEU A 459 8.42 31.42 1.78
CA LEU A 459 8.86 30.24 2.51
C LEU A 459 10.28 29.89 2.05
N LYS A 460 11.24 29.87 2.97
CA LYS A 460 12.66 29.68 2.70
C LYS A 460 13.17 28.37 3.28
N ASP A 461 13.92 27.62 2.49
CA ASP A 461 14.53 26.33 2.86
C ASP A 461 13.55 25.34 3.52
N ILE A 462 12.26 25.40 3.14
CA ILE A 462 11.20 24.61 3.77
C ILE A 462 11.17 23.20 3.20
N HIS A 463 11.01 22.18 4.05
CA HIS A 463 10.98 20.79 3.60
C HIS A 463 9.64 20.44 2.95
N VAL A 464 9.71 19.72 1.83
CA VAL A 464 8.56 19.06 1.21
C VAL A 464 8.27 17.78 1.98
N ASP A 465 7.09 17.73 2.59
CA ASP A 465 6.57 16.55 3.28
C ASP A 465 5.42 15.92 2.48
N TRP A 466 4.96 14.75 2.91
CA TRP A 466 3.93 13.99 2.20
C TRP A 466 2.93 13.33 3.13
N HIS A 467 1.64 13.51 2.84
CA HIS A 467 0.55 12.78 3.47
C HIS A 467 -0.65 12.70 2.52
N ASN A 468 -0.69 11.64 1.72
CA ASN A 468 -1.60 11.44 0.59
C ASN A 468 -1.55 12.60 -0.45
N GLY A 469 -0.43 13.29 -0.52
CA GLY A 469 -0.19 14.48 -1.34
C GLY A 469 0.94 15.34 -0.76
N ALA A 470 1.48 16.24 -1.58
CA ALA A 470 2.54 17.16 -1.15
C ALA A 470 2.00 18.19 -0.14
N GLN A 471 2.78 18.43 0.91
CA GLN A 471 2.60 19.51 1.88
C GLN A 471 3.97 20.05 2.28
N LEU A 472 4.02 21.17 2.98
CA LEU A 472 5.27 21.77 3.44
C LEU A 472 5.34 21.74 4.95
N LEU A 473 6.52 21.44 5.49
CA LEU A 473 6.74 21.29 6.91
C LEU A 473 7.89 22.20 7.35
N PRO A 474 7.59 23.37 7.95
CA PRO A 474 8.61 24.24 8.52
C PRO A 474 9.17 23.61 9.81
N THR A 475 10.49 23.71 9.97
CA THR A 475 11.23 23.25 11.16
C THR A 475 11.55 24.40 12.11
N VAL A 476 11.56 25.64 11.62
CA VAL A 476 11.75 26.85 12.43
C VAL A 476 10.93 28.02 11.88
N ALA A 477 10.55 28.95 12.75
CA ALA A 477 9.73 30.12 12.38
C ALA A 477 10.42 31.05 11.36
N SER A 478 11.76 31.11 11.34
CA SER A 478 12.52 31.96 10.41
C SER A 478 12.43 31.51 8.96
N GLN A 479 11.90 30.33 8.68
CA GLN A 479 11.60 29.87 7.32
C GLN A 479 10.36 30.55 6.74
N ILE A 480 9.57 31.27 7.55
CA ILE A 480 8.33 31.93 7.15
C ILE A 480 8.51 33.45 7.25
N GLU A 481 8.42 34.13 6.13
CA GLU A 481 8.53 35.58 6.03
C GLU A 481 7.31 36.17 5.34
N PHE A 482 6.43 36.80 6.11
CA PHE A 482 5.32 37.59 5.56
C PHE A 482 5.84 38.92 5.05
N ILE A 483 5.51 39.25 3.80
CA ILE A 483 5.79 40.56 3.24
C ILE A 483 4.80 41.54 3.83
N LYS A 484 5.32 42.64 4.41
CA LYS A 484 4.48 43.69 4.98
C LYS A 484 3.49 44.19 3.92
N VAL A 485 2.22 44.25 4.29
CA VAL A 485 1.16 44.88 3.49
C VAL A 485 1.18 46.38 3.81
N GLU A 486 1.10 47.23 2.79
CA GLU A 486 0.97 48.68 2.99
C GLU A 486 -0.46 49.05 3.43
N ASP A 487 -0.61 50.20 4.08
CA ASP A 487 -1.86 50.57 4.75
C ASP A 487 -3.06 50.63 3.77
N ASP A 488 -2.85 51.09 2.54
CA ASP A 488 -3.88 51.15 1.48
C ASP A 488 -4.37 49.76 1.05
N GLU A 489 -3.44 48.83 0.84
CA GLU A 489 -3.77 47.45 0.51
C GLU A 489 -4.44 46.74 1.70
N LEU A 490 -4.00 47.01 2.93
CA LEU A 490 -4.62 46.42 4.12
C LEU A 490 -6.06 46.89 4.33
N VAL A 491 -6.34 48.18 4.09
CA VAL A 491 -7.70 48.73 4.09
C VAL A 491 -8.54 48.07 3.00
N HIS A 492 -8.02 47.94 1.78
CA HIS A 492 -8.71 47.26 0.69
C HIS A 492 -9.05 45.79 1.02
N MET A 493 -8.09 45.04 1.57
CA MET A 493 -8.27 43.65 1.98
C MET A 493 -9.37 43.51 3.05
N ALA A 494 -9.44 44.42 4.03
CA ALA A 494 -10.50 44.42 5.03
C ALA A 494 -11.88 44.63 4.39
N ILE A 495 -12.00 45.55 3.43
CA ILE A 495 -13.26 45.81 2.71
C ILE A 495 -13.68 44.61 1.87
N VAL A 496 -12.74 43.97 1.15
CA VAL A 496 -13.01 42.76 0.37
C VAL A 496 -13.53 41.62 1.24
N GLN A 497 -12.94 41.39 2.43
CA GLN A 497 -13.42 40.37 3.36
C GLN A 497 -14.86 40.63 3.82
N LEU A 498 -15.22 41.88 4.07
CA LEU A 498 -16.59 42.26 4.45
C LEU A 498 -17.57 42.08 3.31
N ILE A 499 -17.17 42.44 2.08
CA ILE A 499 -17.97 42.19 0.88
C ILE A 499 -18.27 40.69 0.76
N GLU A 500 -17.27 39.81 0.90
CA GLU A 500 -17.49 38.36 0.81
C GLU A 500 -18.39 37.83 1.94
N GLN A 501 -18.30 38.41 3.13
CA GLN A 501 -19.11 38.02 4.28
C GLN A 501 -20.60 38.36 4.11
N PHE A 502 -20.92 39.54 3.56
CA PHE A 502 -22.28 40.07 3.58
C PHE A 502 -22.95 40.15 2.21
N LYS A 503 -22.22 40.36 1.12
CA LYS A 503 -22.82 40.59 -0.20
C LYS A 503 -23.68 39.41 -0.63
N ASP A 504 -24.90 39.72 -1.05
CA ASP A 504 -25.92 38.80 -1.54
C ASP A 504 -26.34 37.72 -0.51
N LYS A 505 -26.06 37.93 0.79
CA LYS A 505 -26.55 37.06 1.87
C LYS A 505 -27.97 37.42 2.27
N SER A 506 -28.70 36.44 2.81
CA SER A 506 -30.04 36.64 3.39
C SER A 506 -30.03 36.42 4.90
N PHE A 507 -30.81 37.22 5.62
CA PHE A 507 -30.98 37.14 7.06
C PHE A 507 -32.46 37.20 7.42
N GLU A 508 -32.86 36.52 8.49
CA GLU A 508 -34.24 36.61 8.98
C GLU A 508 -34.46 37.91 9.76
N MET A 509 -35.65 38.51 9.64
CA MET A 509 -36.00 39.69 10.42
C MET A 509 -35.94 39.40 11.92
N GLU A 510 -35.68 40.43 12.74
CA GLU A 510 -35.57 40.34 14.20
C GLU A 510 -34.44 39.43 14.75
N THR A 511 -33.60 38.89 13.88
CA THR A 511 -32.35 38.23 14.26
C THR A 511 -31.25 39.26 14.53
N ALA A 512 -30.31 38.88 15.41
CA ALA A 512 -29.20 39.75 15.80
C ALA A 512 -28.24 39.99 14.62
N VAL A 513 -27.70 41.20 14.54
CA VAL A 513 -26.68 41.59 13.56
C VAL A 513 -25.56 42.34 14.26
N GLU A 514 -24.34 41.92 14.00
CA GLU A 514 -23.13 42.60 14.46
C GLU A 514 -22.32 43.03 13.24
N LEU A 515 -22.25 44.34 13.01
CA LEU A 515 -21.36 44.93 12.03
C LEU A 515 -20.02 45.26 12.72
N PRO A 516 -18.89 44.73 12.24
CA PRO A 516 -17.61 44.96 12.89
C PRO A 516 -17.22 46.44 12.76
N THR A 517 -16.73 47.03 13.86
CA THR A 517 -16.18 48.40 13.87
C THR A 517 -14.68 48.44 13.60
N LYS A 518 -14.01 47.28 13.62
CA LYS A 518 -12.59 47.14 13.35
C LYS A 518 -12.29 45.77 12.74
N LEU A 519 -11.47 45.72 11.70
CA LEU A 519 -11.02 44.48 11.05
C LEU A 519 -9.59 44.66 10.55
N LEU A 520 -8.69 43.70 10.81
CA LEU A 520 -7.26 43.81 10.45
C LEU A 520 -6.57 45.10 10.94
N GLY A 521 -7.08 45.70 12.04
CA GLY A 521 -6.59 46.98 12.54
C GLY A 521 -7.24 48.23 11.92
N VAL A 522 -7.91 48.07 10.78
CA VAL A 522 -8.66 49.11 10.03
C VAL A 522 -9.92 49.48 10.80
N ASP A 523 -10.15 50.78 11.01
CA ASP A 523 -11.37 51.30 11.60
C ASP A 523 -12.47 51.34 10.54
N LEU A 524 -13.66 50.83 10.88
CA LEU A 524 -14.77 50.64 9.94
C LEU A 524 -15.95 51.53 10.31
N VAL A 525 -16.46 52.26 9.31
CA VAL A 525 -17.65 53.10 9.45
C VAL A 525 -18.72 52.59 8.49
N TRP A 526 -19.85 52.17 9.04
CA TRP A 526 -20.99 51.65 8.29
C TRP A 526 -22.04 52.74 8.07
N THR A 527 -22.55 52.79 6.84
CA THR A 527 -23.78 53.49 6.45
C THR A 527 -24.77 52.45 5.96
N ILE A 528 -26.02 52.56 6.38
CA ILE A 528 -27.06 51.55 6.13
C ILE A 528 -28.26 52.26 5.49
N ASP A 529 -28.78 51.69 4.40
CA ASP A 529 -29.97 52.20 3.71
C ASP A 529 -31.02 51.08 3.52
N PRO A 530 -32.24 51.22 4.08
CA PRO A 530 -32.72 52.36 4.86
C PRO A 530 -32.08 52.46 6.26
N GLU A 531 -31.97 53.68 6.83
CA GLU A 531 -31.31 53.95 8.13
C GLU A 531 -31.88 53.13 9.29
N ASN A 532 -33.15 52.73 9.21
CA ASN A 532 -33.84 51.94 10.22
C ASN A 532 -33.70 50.42 10.02
N ALA A 533 -32.85 49.95 9.09
CA ALA A 533 -32.70 48.54 8.80
C ALA A 533 -32.09 47.72 9.94
N ILE A 534 -31.35 48.37 10.85
CA ILE A 534 -30.90 47.77 12.10
C ILE A 534 -31.50 48.58 13.26
N LYS A 535 -32.25 47.90 14.13
CA LYS A 535 -32.85 48.49 15.33
C LYS A 535 -32.55 47.61 16.52
N ASP A 536 -32.03 48.20 17.59
CA ASP A 536 -31.69 47.50 18.84
C ASP A 536 -30.77 46.27 18.62
N GLY A 537 -29.82 46.38 17.68
CA GLY A 537 -28.87 45.31 17.32
C GLY A 537 -29.47 44.17 16.50
N LYS A 538 -30.67 44.36 15.92
CA LYS A 538 -31.37 43.35 15.12
C LYS A 538 -31.81 43.89 13.77
N TRP A 539 -31.97 42.99 12.80
CA TRP A 539 -32.58 43.33 11.52
C TRP A 539 -34.03 43.80 11.68
N MET A 540 -34.42 44.82 10.92
CA MET A 540 -35.76 45.39 10.96
C MET A 540 -36.84 44.38 10.57
N THR A 541 -38.04 44.53 11.13
CA THR A 541 -39.25 43.83 10.67
C THR A 541 -39.59 44.28 9.24
N VAL A 542 -39.89 43.32 8.37
CA VAL A 542 -40.26 43.57 6.97
C VAL A 542 -41.57 42.84 6.63
N THR A 543 -42.34 43.36 5.66
CA THR A 543 -43.61 42.77 5.20
C THR A 543 -43.47 41.97 3.90
N GLU A 544 -42.30 42.03 3.28
CA GLU A 544 -41.85 41.25 2.11
C GLU A 544 -40.32 41.16 2.16
N ASP A 545 -39.71 40.21 1.43
CA ASP A 545 -38.25 40.12 1.31
C ASP A 545 -37.69 41.46 0.85
N THR A 546 -36.90 42.10 1.71
CA THR A 546 -36.46 43.48 1.51
C THR A 546 -34.95 43.53 1.36
N ASN A 547 -34.48 44.12 0.27
CA ASN A 547 -33.06 44.36 0.06
C ASN A 547 -32.61 45.61 0.83
N ILE A 548 -31.51 45.48 1.57
CA ILE A 548 -30.87 46.54 2.35
C ILE A 548 -29.48 46.77 1.76
N THR A 549 -29.10 48.03 1.59
CA THR A 549 -27.75 48.39 1.17
C THR A 549 -26.90 48.68 2.40
N LEU A 550 -25.75 48.00 2.48
CA LEU A 550 -24.70 48.31 3.44
C LEU A 550 -23.54 48.95 2.68
N SER A 551 -23.08 50.09 3.17
CA SER A 551 -21.88 50.78 2.70
C SER A 551 -20.89 50.86 3.84
N VAL A 552 -19.69 50.33 3.67
CA VAL A 552 -18.60 50.43 4.65
C VAL A 552 -17.44 51.22 4.07
N VAL A 553 -16.93 52.15 4.87
CA VAL A 553 -15.68 52.86 4.63
C VAL A 553 -14.66 52.39 5.66
N GLY A 554 -13.51 51.94 5.19
CA GLY A 554 -12.39 51.54 6.02
C GLY A 554 -11.33 52.64 6.05
N THR A 555 -10.76 52.93 7.22
CA THR A 555 -9.63 53.84 7.35
C THR A 555 -8.52 53.27 8.22
N LEU A 556 -7.28 53.51 7.82
CA LEU A 556 -6.09 53.19 8.61
C LEU A 556 -5.02 54.24 8.32
N ASN A 557 -4.63 55.00 9.34
CA ASN A 557 -3.75 56.17 9.17
C ASN A 557 -4.29 57.13 8.10
N ASP A 558 -3.54 57.36 7.02
CA ASP A 558 -3.93 58.22 5.89
C ASP A 558 -4.61 57.44 4.74
N ALA A 559 -4.74 56.11 4.84
CA ALA A 559 -5.38 55.27 3.83
C ALA A 559 -6.90 55.14 4.07
N GLU A 560 -7.67 55.16 2.98
CA GLU A 560 -9.13 55.04 2.98
C GLU A 560 -9.59 54.21 1.78
N ASP A 561 -10.56 53.31 1.98
CA ASP A 561 -11.30 52.65 0.91
C ASP A 561 -12.80 52.71 1.18
N SER A 562 -13.53 53.32 0.24
CA SER A 562 -14.98 53.50 0.27
C SER A 562 -15.71 52.62 -0.77
N SER A 563 -15.05 51.60 -1.31
CA SER A 563 -15.61 50.68 -2.31
C SER A 563 -16.58 49.65 -1.74
N GLY A 564 -16.70 49.57 -0.41
CA GLY A 564 -17.47 48.59 0.35
C GLY A 564 -18.99 48.72 0.25
N ASN A 565 -19.56 48.64 -0.95
CA ASN A 565 -21.01 48.65 -1.16
C ASN A 565 -21.53 47.23 -1.43
N MET A 566 -22.52 46.80 -0.65
CA MET A 566 -23.09 45.45 -0.71
C MET A 566 -24.59 45.46 -0.41
N THR A 567 -25.30 44.47 -0.95
CA THR A 567 -26.74 44.29 -0.69
C THR A 567 -26.96 43.01 0.12
N VAL A 568 -27.80 43.09 1.15
CA VAL A 568 -28.30 41.93 1.91
C VAL A 568 -29.82 41.86 1.77
N THR A 569 -30.41 40.66 1.91
CA THR A 569 -31.87 40.49 1.87
C THR A 569 -32.40 40.12 3.25
N ILE A 570 -33.30 40.92 3.81
CA ILE A 570 -34.02 40.58 5.03
C ILE A 570 -35.30 39.85 4.67
N LYS A 571 -35.47 38.66 5.22
CA LYS A 571 -36.60 37.77 4.95
C LYS A 571 -37.59 37.78 6.10
N ILE A 572 -38.87 37.66 5.77
CA ILE A 572 -39.90 37.39 6.79
C ILE A 572 -39.70 35.95 7.29
N PRO A 573 -39.68 35.70 8.60
CA PRO A 573 -39.82 34.35 9.14
C PRO A 573 -41.18 33.85 8.68
N VAL A 574 -41.17 32.81 7.86
CA VAL A 574 -42.39 32.17 7.42
C VAL A 574 -42.89 31.37 8.63
N GLU A 575 -43.96 31.84 9.30
CA GLU A 575 -44.64 31.03 10.32
C GLU A 575 -45.22 29.82 9.60
N GLY A 576 -44.51 28.70 9.70
CA GLY A 576 -44.99 27.44 9.18
C GLY A 576 -45.42 26.50 10.28
N GLN A 577 -46.37 25.63 9.94
CA GLN A 577 -46.83 24.60 10.85
C GLN A 577 -45.86 23.42 10.79
N THR A 578 -45.24 23.09 11.93
CA THR A 578 -44.36 21.92 12.01
C THR A 578 -45.17 20.63 12.17
N TYR A 579 -44.88 19.67 11.30
CA TYR A 579 -45.37 18.30 11.33
C TYR A 579 -44.22 17.35 11.66
N LYS A 580 -44.53 16.26 12.36
CA LYS A 580 -43.58 15.18 12.69
C LYS A 580 -44.20 13.82 12.43
N GLU A 581 -43.65 13.07 11.48
CA GLU A 581 -44.01 11.67 11.21
C GLU A 581 -43.04 10.74 11.95
N THR A 582 -43.62 9.78 12.67
CA THR A 582 -42.90 8.81 13.52
C THR A 582 -43.30 7.38 13.20
N PHE A 583 -44.14 7.19 12.17
CA PHE A 583 -44.72 5.93 11.73
C PHE A 583 -45.52 5.16 12.79
N ASN A 584 -45.80 5.78 13.94
CA ASN A 584 -46.58 5.20 15.03
C ASN A 584 -48.04 4.87 14.65
N SER A 585 -48.55 5.49 13.59
CA SER A 585 -49.87 5.22 13.03
C SER A 585 -49.93 3.90 12.23
N ILE A 586 -48.78 3.31 11.91
CA ILE A 586 -48.66 2.06 11.16
C ILE A 586 -48.49 0.91 12.14
N THR A 587 -49.39 -0.07 12.10
CA THR A 587 -49.25 -1.27 12.94
C THR A 587 -48.29 -2.23 12.25
N VAL A 588 -47.09 -2.43 12.82
CA VAL A 588 -46.00 -3.29 12.30
C VAL A 588 -46.40 -4.78 12.17
N ALA A 589 -47.55 -5.19 12.70
CA ALA A 589 -48.05 -6.56 12.67
C ALA A 589 -48.32 -7.12 11.25
N ASP A 590 -48.46 -6.26 10.23
CA ASP A 590 -48.65 -6.69 8.83
C ASP A 590 -47.32 -6.96 8.08
N LEU A 591 -46.16 -6.93 8.77
CA LEU A 591 -44.84 -6.78 8.14
C LEU A 591 -43.91 -8.01 8.36
N THR A 592 -44.34 -9.21 7.98
CA THR A 592 -43.57 -10.47 8.19
C THR A 592 -42.58 -10.83 7.07
N GLY A 593 -42.06 -9.86 6.31
CA GLY A 593 -41.22 -10.12 5.11
C GLY A 593 -39.91 -9.33 5.03
N TYR A 594 -38.89 -9.91 4.35
CA TYR A 594 -37.54 -9.35 4.18
C TYR A 594 -37.43 -8.16 3.19
N SER A 595 -38.57 -7.67 2.68
CA SER A 595 -38.72 -6.48 1.82
C SER A 595 -40.21 -6.24 1.58
N GLY A 596 -40.72 -5.04 1.84
CA GLY A 596 -42.11 -4.70 1.51
C GLY A 596 -42.24 -3.31 0.92
N SER A 597 -43.34 -3.09 0.19
CA SER A 597 -43.73 -1.79 -0.37
C SER A 597 -44.97 -1.29 0.35
N TYR A 598 -44.96 -0.02 0.76
CA TYR A 598 -45.98 0.59 1.62
C TYR A 598 -46.39 1.94 1.05
N LYS A 599 -47.70 2.18 1.02
CA LYS A 599 -48.27 3.49 0.69
C LYS A 599 -49.32 3.85 1.72
N PHE A 600 -49.19 5.03 2.31
CA PHE A 600 -50.15 5.55 3.29
C PHE A 600 -50.12 7.08 3.31
N ASP A 601 -51.20 7.66 3.83
CA ASP A 601 -51.26 9.10 4.12
C ASP A 601 -50.80 9.31 5.58
N GLY A 602 -49.75 10.11 5.75
CA GLY A 602 -49.14 10.43 7.04
C GLY A 602 -49.70 11.72 7.65
N VAL A 603 -49.03 12.21 8.70
CA VAL A 603 -49.40 13.49 9.33
C VAL A 603 -49.32 14.66 8.32
N GLY A 604 -50.10 15.71 8.54
CA GLY A 604 -50.10 16.91 7.68
C GLY A 604 -50.61 16.69 6.25
N GLY A 605 -51.22 15.55 5.93
CA GLY A 605 -51.62 15.22 4.56
C GLY A 605 -50.46 14.78 3.66
N SER A 606 -49.30 14.48 4.25
CA SER A 606 -48.15 13.88 3.55
C SER A 606 -48.50 12.51 2.97
N LYS A 607 -47.95 12.18 1.80
CA LYS A 607 -48.15 10.87 1.15
C LYS A 607 -46.85 10.10 1.11
N TRP A 608 -46.84 8.91 1.68
CA TRP A 608 -45.66 8.08 1.79
C TRP A 608 -45.70 6.91 0.80
N ASP A 609 -44.54 6.61 0.22
CA ASP A 609 -44.28 5.48 -0.68
C ASP A 609 -42.92 4.90 -0.32
N ILE A 610 -42.91 3.76 0.35
CA ILE A 610 -41.73 3.20 1.00
C ILE A 610 -41.47 1.80 0.46
N VAL A 611 -40.22 1.51 0.11
CA VAL A 611 -39.70 0.17 -0.18
C VAL A 611 -38.53 -0.09 0.75
N ALA A 612 -38.76 -0.82 1.84
CA ALA A 612 -37.78 -0.98 2.90
C ALA A 612 -37.93 -2.31 3.65
N ARG A 613 -37.02 -2.55 4.60
CA ARG A 613 -37.12 -3.62 5.60
C ARG A 613 -37.73 -3.09 6.90
N THR A 614 -38.46 -3.96 7.58
CA THR A 614 -39.30 -3.61 8.74
C THR A 614 -38.89 -4.31 10.04
N ASN A 615 -38.13 -5.42 9.96
CA ASN A 615 -37.58 -6.04 11.16
C ASN A 615 -36.35 -5.27 11.64
N MET A 616 -36.53 -4.41 12.65
CA MET A 616 -35.50 -3.53 13.20
C MET A 616 -34.75 -4.09 14.41
N ASP A 617 -35.25 -5.16 15.03
CA ASP A 617 -34.75 -5.70 16.30
C ASP A 617 -34.37 -4.56 17.30
N ALA A 618 -33.10 -4.50 17.73
CA ALA A 618 -32.59 -3.51 18.68
C ALA A 618 -32.16 -2.16 18.05
N TYR A 619 -32.34 -1.99 16.73
CA TYR A 619 -31.82 -0.84 15.97
C TYR A 619 -32.90 0.17 15.55
N ALA A 620 -34.08 0.10 16.15
CA ALA A 620 -35.13 1.07 15.96
C ALA A 620 -34.76 2.44 16.55
N ILE A 621 -35.29 3.52 15.98
CA ILE A 621 -35.27 4.87 16.56
C ILE A 621 -36.64 5.03 17.24
N ASP A 622 -36.68 5.33 18.54
CA ASP A 622 -37.94 5.42 19.29
C ASP A 622 -38.88 4.19 19.17
N LYS A 623 -38.30 3.00 18.96
CA LYS A 623 -38.98 1.71 18.70
C LYS A 623 -39.72 1.64 17.34
N GLN A 624 -39.51 2.60 16.45
CA GLN A 624 -40.05 2.66 15.09
C GLN A 624 -38.94 2.88 14.03
N GLY A 625 -39.37 3.02 12.77
CA GLY A 625 -38.52 3.35 11.63
C GLY A 625 -38.57 2.35 10.47
N PHE A 626 -37.77 2.63 9.43
CA PHE A 626 -37.57 1.75 8.28
C PHE A 626 -36.09 1.56 7.97
N ILE A 627 -35.71 0.33 7.58
CA ILE A 627 -34.32 0.02 7.22
C ILE A 627 -34.14 -0.03 5.71
N LEU A 628 -33.16 0.73 5.25
CA LEU A 628 -32.57 0.60 3.92
C LEU A 628 -31.26 -0.19 4.04
N ARG A 629 -30.92 -1.07 3.07
CA ARG A 629 -29.83 -2.06 3.23
C ARG A 629 -28.70 -1.97 2.21
N GLN A 630 -29.03 -1.91 0.92
CA GLN A 630 -28.05 -1.95 -0.16
C GLN A 630 -28.69 -1.54 -1.48
N SER A 631 -27.89 -0.99 -2.39
CA SER A 631 -28.36 -0.49 -3.70
C SER A 631 -29.13 -1.54 -4.51
N SER A 632 -28.73 -2.82 -4.46
CA SER A 632 -29.41 -3.90 -5.22
C SER A 632 -30.85 -4.16 -4.78
N ASP A 633 -31.24 -3.72 -3.59
CA ASP A 633 -32.61 -3.92 -3.09
C ASP A 633 -33.58 -2.90 -3.68
N ASN A 634 -33.07 -1.87 -4.39
CA ASN A 634 -33.85 -0.74 -4.90
C ASN A 634 -34.74 -0.11 -3.81
N GLY A 635 -34.30 -0.16 -2.56
CA GLY A 635 -35.04 0.34 -1.41
C GLY A 635 -35.01 1.87 -1.33
N TYR A 636 -36.14 2.46 -0.94
CA TYR A 636 -36.28 3.90 -0.75
C TYR A 636 -37.36 4.25 0.28
N ILE A 637 -37.29 5.45 0.82
CA ILE A 637 -38.37 6.12 1.54
C ILE A 637 -38.71 7.36 0.73
N LYS A 638 -39.95 7.47 0.25
CA LYS A 638 -40.41 8.62 -0.53
C LYS A 638 -41.60 9.27 0.17
N VAL A 639 -41.54 10.59 0.35
CA VAL A 639 -42.66 11.39 0.84
C VAL A 639 -43.01 12.47 -0.18
N THR A 640 -44.30 12.69 -0.39
CA THR A 640 -44.84 13.79 -1.17
C THR A 640 -45.57 14.75 -0.23
N LEU A 641 -45.12 16.00 -0.21
CA LEU A 641 -45.65 17.10 0.59
C LEU A 641 -46.36 18.07 -0.33
N ALA A 642 -47.66 18.29 -0.13
CA ALA A 642 -48.50 19.02 -1.09
C ALA A 642 -48.21 20.53 -1.12
N ASN A 643 -47.81 21.09 0.03
CA ASN A 643 -47.61 22.53 0.21
C ASN A 643 -46.14 22.96 0.09
N GLY A 644 -45.22 22.00 0.09
CA GLY A 644 -43.79 22.23 0.15
C GLY A 644 -43.29 22.21 1.58
N PHE A 645 -42.15 22.85 1.84
CA PHE A 645 -41.64 23.03 3.20
C PHE A 645 -40.63 24.18 3.28
N LEU A 646 -40.59 24.81 4.45
CA LEU A 646 -39.59 25.78 4.90
C LEU A 646 -38.34 25.08 5.45
N ALA A 647 -38.56 23.99 6.17
CA ALA A 647 -37.51 23.16 6.75
C ALA A 647 -37.92 21.68 6.64
N PHE A 648 -36.94 20.79 6.45
CA PHE A 648 -37.15 19.35 6.43
C PHE A 648 -35.95 18.66 7.09
N SER A 649 -36.23 17.69 7.95
CA SER A 649 -35.22 16.88 8.62
C SER A 649 -35.71 15.46 8.90
N PHE A 650 -34.77 14.56 9.15
CA PHE A 650 -35.05 13.21 9.64
C PHE A 650 -33.87 12.68 10.42
N GLU A 651 -34.13 11.67 11.25
CA GLU A 651 -33.10 10.98 12.01
C GLU A 651 -32.71 9.67 11.35
N TYR A 652 -31.44 9.32 11.47
CA TYR A 652 -30.90 8.08 10.95
C TYR A 652 -29.82 7.51 11.86
N ARG A 653 -29.74 6.18 11.93
CA ARG A 653 -28.68 5.49 12.70
C ARG A 653 -28.21 4.24 11.99
N LYS A 654 -27.02 3.79 12.38
CA LYS A 654 -26.48 2.52 11.90
C LYS A 654 -27.35 1.37 12.42
N SER A 655 -27.66 0.44 11.51
CA SER A 655 -28.27 -0.84 11.86
C SER A 655 -27.26 -1.97 11.59
N TRP A 656 -27.24 -2.98 12.47
CA TRP A 656 -26.28 -4.10 12.48
C TRP A 656 -24.80 -3.73 12.68
N THR A 657 -23.96 -4.74 12.95
CA THR A 657 -22.58 -4.59 13.43
C THR A 657 -21.50 -4.61 12.35
N GLY A 658 -21.88 -4.59 11.06
CA GLY A 658 -20.95 -4.65 9.93
C GLY A 658 -20.04 -3.41 9.83
N ALA A 659 -18.79 -3.61 9.39
CA ALA A 659 -17.71 -2.61 9.44
C ALA A 659 -17.79 -1.48 8.39
N ASN A 660 -18.56 -1.66 7.32
CA ASN A 660 -18.63 -0.71 6.21
C ASN A 660 -19.22 0.64 6.64
N ALA A 661 -18.70 1.75 6.12
CA ALA A 661 -19.40 3.02 6.23
C ALA A 661 -20.73 2.96 5.46
N ARG A 662 -21.71 3.75 5.91
CA ARG A 662 -23.07 3.84 5.39
C ARG A 662 -23.17 5.01 4.41
N GLU A 663 -23.67 4.74 3.22
CA GLU A 663 -23.75 5.72 2.12
C GLU A 663 -25.15 5.80 1.52
N TYR A 664 -25.72 7.00 1.57
CA TYR A 664 -27.10 7.29 1.20
C TYR A 664 -27.20 8.64 0.50
N LYS A 665 -28.26 8.79 -0.30
CA LYS A 665 -28.60 10.04 -0.97
C LYS A 665 -30.05 10.43 -0.70
N VAL A 666 -30.33 11.72 -0.83
CA VAL A 666 -31.65 12.32 -0.75
C VAL A 666 -31.89 13.08 -2.06
N ASP A 667 -32.88 12.67 -2.84
CA ASP A 667 -33.38 13.45 -3.96
C ASP A 667 -34.54 14.31 -3.48
N ILE A 668 -34.51 15.60 -3.81
CA ILE A 668 -35.62 16.53 -3.56
C ILE A 668 -36.09 17.06 -4.91
N THR A 669 -37.33 16.74 -5.27
CA THR A 669 -37.97 17.18 -6.50
C THR A 669 -39.02 18.24 -6.19
N ASN A 670 -38.85 19.44 -6.75
CA ASN A 670 -39.84 20.53 -6.67
C ASN A 670 -40.01 21.14 -8.06
N ASN A 671 -41.27 21.39 -8.48
CA ASN A 671 -41.59 21.96 -9.79
C ASN A 671 -40.93 21.22 -10.98
N GLY A 672 -40.81 19.89 -10.88
CA GLY A 672 -40.21 19.03 -11.92
C GLY A 672 -38.68 19.03 -11.96
N VAL A 673 -38.01 19.83 -11.13
CA VAL A 673 -36.54 19.84 -11.00
C VAL A 673 -36.13 19.00 -9.80
N THR A 674 -35.14 18.12 -9.97
CA THR A 674 -34.60 17.28 -8.89
C THR A 674 -33.18 17.70 -8.53
N VAL A 675 -32.94 17.93 -7.24
CA VAL A 675 -31.61 18.15 -6.67
C VAL A 675 -31.27 16.97 -5.76
N THR A 676 -30.05 16.45 -5.90
CA THR A 676 -29.57 15.30 -5.11
C THR A 676 -28.56 15.75 -4.06
N TYR A 677 -28.77 15.35 -2.82
CA TYR A 677 -27.91 15.62 -1.67
C TYR A 677 -27.27 14.32 -1.17
N ASP A 678 -26.02 14.40 -0.71
CA ASP A 678 -25.35 13.30 -0.05
C ASP A 678 -25.61 13.33 1.45
N ILE A 679 -25.91 12.17 2.06
CA ILE A 679 -25.87 12.03 3.52
C ILE A 679 -24.41 11.76 3.92
N PRO A 680 -23.82 12.52 4.87
CA PRO A 680 -22.45 12.30 5.31
C PRO A 680 -22.21 10.83 5.68
N LYS A 681 -21.08 10.27 5.23
CA LYS A 681 -20.76 8.87 5.52
C LYS A 681 -20.68 8.66 7.02
N PHE A 682 -21.37 7.64 7.52
CA PHE A 682 -21.42 7.33 8.95
C PHE A 682 -21.26 5.83 9.20
N GLY A 683 -21.13 5.41 10.45
CA GLY A 683 -21.24 3.99 10.79
C GLY A 683 -20.01 3.11 10.51
N ALA A 684 -18.83 3.69 10.24
CA ALA A 684 -17.59 2.94 10.02
C ALA A 684 -17.15 2.17 11.30
N GLY A 685 -16.53 1.01 11.13
CA GLY A 685 -16.06 0.14 12.22
C GLY A 685 -17.05 -0.96 12.61
N SER A 686 -16.58 -2.07 13.17
CA SER A 686 -17.42 -3.20 13.59
C SER A 686 -18.10 -2.93 14.94
N GLY A 687 -19.17 -3.66 15.23
CA GLY A 687 -19.92 -3.55 16.49
C GLY A 687 -21.18 -2.68 16.40
N ALA A 688 -22.00 -2.75 17.44
CA ALA A 688 -23.22 -1.95 17.55
C ALA A 688 -22.85 -0.48 17.78
N GLN A 689 -23.61 0.42 17.18
CA GLN A 689 -23.44 1.87 17.34
C GLN A 689 -24.81 2.49 17.63
N ASP A 690 -24.89 3.27 18.69
CA ASP A 690 -26.12 3.87 19.19
C ASP A 690 -26.27 5.35 18.82
N ASN A 691 -25.30 5.91 18.10
CA ASN A 691 -25.36 7.27 17.59
C ASN A 691 -26.55 7.43 16.62
N ILE A 692 -27.45 8.34 16.97
CA ILE A 692 -28.51 8.85 16.11
C ILE A 692 -28.00 10.16 15.51
N TYR A 693 -28.07 10.26 14.19
CA TYR A 693 -27.69 11.42 13.42
C TYR A 693 -28.95 12.10 12.89
N THR A 694 -28.87 13.39 12.64
CA THR A 694 -29.95 14.17 12.03
C THR A 694 -29.45 14.71 10.70
N TRP A 695 -30.26 14.56 9.65
CA TRP A 695 -30.06 15.24 8.39
C TRP A 695 -30.99 16.45 8.34
N ASN A 696 -30.47 17.62 7.97
CA ASN A 696 -31.26 18.85 7.81
C ASN A 696 -31.13 19.34 6.37
N TYR A 697 -32.23 19.86 5.83
CA TYR A 697 -32.22 20.60 4.57
C TYR A 697 -31.80 22.05 4.82
N ASP A 698 -30.65 22.43 4.28
CA ASP A 698 -30.09 23.79 4.41
C ASP A 698 -30.37 24.67 3.17
N GLY A 699 -31.26 24.24 2.28
CA GLY A 699 -31.60 24.97 1.05
C GLY A 699 -32.73 26.00 1.25
N PRO A 700 -33.13 26.70 0.18
CA PRO A 700 -34.22 27.67 0.24
C PRO A 700 -35.57 27.00 0.46
N ALA A 701 -36.53 27.71 1.07
CA ALA A 701 -37.91 27.26 1.19
C ALA A 701 -38.48 26.80 -0.16
N LEU A 702 -39.12 25.63 -0.17
CA LEU A 702 -39.73 25.04 -1.35
C LEU A 702 -41.25 25.17 -1.23
N THR A 703 -41.89 25.67 -2.29
CA THR A 703 -43.33 25.91 -2.33
C THR A 703 -44.01 25.00 -3.35
N GLY A 704 -45.29 24.72 -3.13
CA GLY A 704 -46.04 23.77 -3.95
C GLY A 704 -45.60 22.32 -3.71
N GLU A 705 -46.01 21.40 -4.57
CA GLU A 705 -45.72 19.97 -4.34
C GLU A 705 -44.20 19.71 -4.33
N VAL A 706 -43.72 19.08 -3.26
CA VAL A 706 -42.33 18.62 -3.12
C VAL A 706 -42.32 17.11 -2.88
N VAL A 707 -41.42 16.41 -3.57
CA VAL A 707 -41.16 14.98 -3.35
C VAL A 707 -39.76 14.81 -2.79
N VAL A 708 -39.64 14.22 -1.60
CA VAL A 708 -38.34 13.86 -1.00
C VAL A 708 -38.18 12.34 -1.08
N LYS A 709 -37.05 11.86 -1.60
CA LYS A 709 -36.74 10.44 -1.76
C LYS A 709 -35.36 10.10 -1.20
N ILE A 710 -35.32 9.25 -0.18
CA ILE A 710 -34.09 8.73 0.42
C ILE A 710 -33.80 7.35 -0.14
N TYR A 711 -32.55 7.08 -0.57
CA TYR A 711 -32.15 5.79 -1.11
C TYR A 711 -30.66 5.48 -0.87
N THR A 712 -30.32 4.19 -0.90
CA THR A 712 -28.97 3.68 -0.69
C THR A 712 -28.15 3.70 -1.99
N VAL A 713 -26.89 4.12 -1.91
CA VAL A 713 -25.95 4.12 -3.05
C VAL A 713 -24.75 3.20 -2.87
N GLY A 714 -24.46 2.78 -1.65
CA GLY A 714 -23.33 1.88 -1.38
C GLY A 714 -23.61 0.39 -1.66
N ALA A 715 -22.53 -0.40 -1.70
CA ALA A 715 -22.52 -1.85 -1.91
C ALA A 715 -23.13 -2.65 -0.72
N SER A 716 -23.01 -3.99 -0.69
CA SER A 716 -23.58 -4.82 0.38
C SER A 716 -23.17 -4.36 1.79
N GLY A 717 -24.12 -4.36 2.74
CA GLY A 717 -23.87 -4.03 4.14
C GLY A 717 -24.12 -2.56 4.53
N ASN A 718 -24.81 -1.78 3.69
CA ASN A 718 -25.23 -0.41 3.95
C ASN A 718 -26.54 -0.35 4.75
N GLN A 719 -26.61 -0.93 5.94
CA GLN A 719 -27.85 -1.00 6.72
C GLN A 719 -28.01 0.20 7.68
N ALA A 720 -29.08 0.96 7.52
CA ALA A 720 -29.43 2.07 8.41
C ALA A 720 -30.94 2.21 8.59
N THR A 721 -31.35 2.59 9.80
CA THR A 721 -32.73 2.88 10.19
C THR A 721 -32.97 4.37 10.02
N PHE A 722 -34.11 4.73 9.45
CA PHE A 722 -34.56 6.12 9.25
C PHE A 722 -35.92 6.32 9.92
N ASP A 723 -36.07 7.43 10.65
CA ASP A 723 -37.30 7.77 11.37
C ASP A 723 -37.37 9.27 11.72
N ASN A 724 -38.40 9.68 12.47
CA ASN A 724 -38.56 11.00 13.06
C ASN A 724 -38.50 12.14 12.02
N PHE A 725 -39.18 11.93 10.89
CA PHE A 725 -39.26 12.92 9.81
C PHE A 725 -40.01 14.15 10.28
N THR A 726 -39.40 15.31 10.16
CA THR A 726 -39.96 16.59 10.60
C THR A 726 -39.92 17.57 9.45
N TRP A 727 -41.01 18.30 9.23
CA TRP A 727 -41.02 19.39 8.26
C TRP A 727 -41.92 20.52 8.73
N THR A 728 -41.61 21.73 8.28
CA THR A 728 -42.40 22.92 8.56
C THR A 728 -42.97 23.41 7.25
N GLU A 729 -44.30 23.43 7.10
CA GLU A 729 -44.99 23.92 5.89
C GLU A 729 -45.33 25.40 5.98
#